data_AF-A0A845C656-F1
#
_entry.id   AF-A0A845C656-F1
#
_cell.length_a   1.000
_cell.length_b   1.000
_cell.length_c   1.000
_cell.angle_alpha   90.00
_cell.angle_beta   90.00
_cell.angle_gamma   90.00
#
_symmetry.space_group_name_H-M   'P 1'
#
loop_
_entity.id
_entity.type
_entity.pdbx_description
1 polymer ?
#
loop_
_entity_poly.entity_id
_entity_poly.type
_entity_poly.pdbx_seq_one_letter_code
_entity_poly.pdbx_strand_id
1 'polypeptide(L)'
;MLSQRFGVVRLEHLLQSRQDWHPFPRVDERAAWDGIPVALRQSLIEAGEDRLDFAWPHLPATRFLDFARTGNRSRYQDLSYARRDALADLVLAECAEGQGRFLDDCVNGIWALCEETYWGVPAHIGVQKAGSGLPDVEEPTVDLFAAETGALLAWTLYLLHERLDTVSPLVRRRIELEIRRRILDVLKVRIDFFWMGWLGTRRVNNWNPWICSNWLTCILAIEDDPETRAEDVFRVLRTVDNFIDTYPRDGGCDEGPNYWGRAGASLFENLELLYVATDGAVDVFGEPLIGEIGRFLHRAHIADSYYLNFADASALVEPEALLVHAYGSRIGDADMQALARWLAHRQGLGQPGLHAQGQVSSRGSSLGRSLMAIFALDEVLDRPEQAPLPRDVWLPDIEVMTARDVSGSQDGFYVAIKGGHNEESHNHNDIGNFVVYLDGRPLLVDAGVENYTAKTFSAQRYDIWTMQSDYHTLLPTIDGRQQQPGERHGASQVKYAADQNTARLALEIAGAWDEDAGLDSWHRTLTLHRGECVEVEDRWRFNTVPGSLQLSLLTPGRVELDAGIVRISTRNYKDDRTSAEGTVEFNAGRLTASVETVPITDQVRMGPCWGTELYRVVFTLDRPSREGSLAYRIGR
;
A
#
# COMPACT_ATOMS: atom_id res chain seq x y z
N MET A 1 15.37 -16.81 2.80
CA MET A 1 14.54 -18.04 2.64
C MET A 1 14.68 -18.67 1.24
N LEU A 2 14.46 -17.93 0.17
CA LEU A 2 14.50 -18.39 -1.23
C LEU A 2 15.91 -18.77 -1.68
N SER A 3 16.88 -17.86 -1.53
CA SER A 3 18.25 -18.03 -2.03
C SER A 3 19.02 -19.15 -1.31
N GLN A 4 18.61 -19.52 -0.09
CA GLN A 4 19.16 -20.66 0.63
C GLN A 4 18.66 -22.01 0.06
N ARG A 5 17.44 -22.05 -0.49
CA ARG A 5 16.81 -23.28 -1.03
C ARG A 5 17.09 -23.50 -2.52
N PHE A 6 17.23 -22.40 -3.26
CA PHE A 6 17.34 -22.41 -4.72
C PHE A 6 18.61 -21.67 -5.16
N GLY A 7 19.76 -22.35 -5.06
CA GLY A 7 21.04 -21.83 -5.56
C GLY A 7 21.13 -21.87 -7.09
N VAL A 8 22.12 -21.17 -7.66
CA VAL A 8 22.31 -20.99 -9.12
C VAL A 8 22.25 -22.32 -9.88
N VAL A 9 23.05 -23.32 -9.51
CA VAL A 9 23.07 -24.65 -10.17
C VAL A 9 21.70 -25.32 -10.16
N ARG A 10 20.93 -25.16 -9.07
CA ARG A 10 19.57 -25.71 -9.01
C ARG A 10 18.63 -24.93 -9.92
N LEU A 11 18.73 -23.60 -9.95
CA LEU A 11 17.91 -22.75 -10.81
C LEU A 11 18.16 -23.00 -12.29
N GLU A 12 19.40 -23.24 -12.71
CA GLU A 12 19.75 -23.59 -14.09
C GLU A 12 18.99 -24.83 -14.58
N HIS A 13 18.74 -25.80 -13.69
CA HIS A 13 17.95 -26.99 -14.02
C HIS A 13 16.44 -26.81 -13.89
N LEU A 14 15.97 -25.85 -13.10
CA LEU A 14 14.54 -25.66 -12.82
C LEU A 14 13.88 -24.62 -13.74
N LEU A 15 14.63 -23.61 -14.17
CA LEU A 15 14.10 -22.52 -14.97
C LEU A 15 13.79 -23.00 -16.38
N GLN A 16 12.58 -22.70 -16.84
CA GLN A 16 12.23 -22.81 -18.25
C GLN A 16 13.11 -21.90 -19.09
N SER A 17 13.41 -22.36 -20.31
CA SER A 17 14.08 -21.54 -21.31
C SER A 17 13.23 -20.30 -21.63
N ARG A 18 13.84 -19.25 -22.22
CA ARG A 18 13.09 -18.09 -22.70
C ARG A 18 12.01 -18.47 -23.72
N GLN A 19 12.22 -19.52 -24.50
CA GLN A 19 11.28 -19.98 -25.53
C GLN A 19 10.08 -20.71 -24.92
N ASP A 20 10.32 -21.49 -23.87
CA ASP A 20 9.31 -22.31 -23.19
C ASP A 20 8.51 -21.50 -22.16
N TRP A 21 9.08 -20.42 -21.62
CA TRP A 21 8.39 -19.56 -20.66
C TRP A 21 7.15 -18.91 -21.29
N HIS A 22 5.98 -19.37 -20.86
CA HIS A 22 4.70 -19.02 -21.44
C HIS A 22 3.62 -18.77 -20.37
N PRO A 23 3.70 -17.66 -19.61
CA PRO A 23 2.74 -17.34 -18.54
C PRO A 23 1.34 -16.92 -19.04
N PHE A 24 1.23 -16.38 -20.26
CA PHE A 24 -0.03 -15.83 -20.81
C PHE A 24 -0.14 -16.08 -22.33
N PRO A 25 -1.34 -16.12 -22.92
CA PRO A 25 -1.46 -16.27 -24.37
C PRO A 25 -0.86 -15.07 -25.12
N ARG A 26 -0.03 -15.33 -26.13
CA ARG A 26 0.47 -14.33 -27.09
C ARG A 26 -0.65 -13.90 -28.04
N VAL A 27 -0.44 -12.81 -28.77
CA VAL A 27 -1.46 -12.20 -29.66
C VAL A 27 -2.03 -13.17 -30.71
N ASP A 28 -1.22 -14.13 -31.16
CA ASP A 28 -1.63 -15.13 -32.16
C ASP A 28 -2.43 -16.30 -31.59
N GLU A 29 -2.46 -16.46 -30.26
CA GLU A 29 -3.21 -17.51 -29.57
C GLU A 29 -4.67 -17.07 -29.38
N ARG A 30 -5.35 -16.91 -30.52
CA ARG A 30 -6.68 -16.28 -30.61
C ARG A 30 -7.74 -16.91 -29.73
N ALA A 31 -7.72 -18.23 -29.52
CA ALA A 31 -8.74 -18.91 -28.72
C ALA A 31 -8.86 -18.34 -27.29
N ALA A 32 -7.75 -17.94 -26.67
CA ALA A 32 -7.77 -17.36 -25.34
C ALA A 32 -8.29 -15.93 -25.35
N TRP A 33 -7.83 -15.09 -26.29
CA TRP A 33 -8.26 -13.70 -26.43
C TRP A 33 -9.72 -13.55 -26.90
N ASP A 34 -10.18 -14.46 -27.76
CA ASP A 34 -11.58 -14.51 -28.20
C ASP A 34 -12.50 -15.06 -27.10
N GLY A 35 -11.92 -15.82 -26.15
CA GLY A 35 -12.61 -16.42 -25.01
C GLY A 35 -12.86 -15.49 -23.83
N ILE A 36 -12.15 -14.36 -23.73
CA ILE A 36 -12.42 -13.36 -22.66
C ILE A 36 -13.81 -12.71 -22.85
N PRO A 37 -14.42 -12.15 -21.80
CA PRO A 37 -15.74 -11.52 -21.88
C PRO A 37 -15.84 -10.49 -23.00
N VAL A 38 -16.92 -10.55 -23.79
CA VAL A 38 -17.13 -9.67 -24.94
C VAL A 38 -17.05 -8.19 -24.56
N ALA A 39 -17.65 -7.82 -23.42
CA ALA A 39 -17.61 -6.44 -22.91
C ALA A 39 -16.19 -5.98 -22.55
N LEU A 40 -15.38 -6.86 -21.95
CA LEU A 40 -13.97 -6.58 -21.65
C LEU A 40 -13.18 -6.43 -22.95
N ARG A 41 -13.30 -7.40 -23.88
CA ARG A 41 -12.60 -7.36 -25.16
C ARG A 41 -12.90 -6.07 -25.92
N GLN A 42 -14.18 -5.67 -25.99
CA GLN A 42 -14.60 -4.43 -26.62
C GLN A 42 -14.00 -3.20 -25.91
N SER A 43 -13.99 -3.17 -24.58
CA SER A 43 -13.40 -2.07 -23.81
C SER A 43 -11.89 -1.94 -24.01
N LEU A 44 -11.16 -3.04 -24.15
CA LEU A 44 -9.72 -3.01 -24.47
C LEU A 44 -9.48 -2.43 -25.88
N ILE A 45 -10.33 -2.81 -26.85
CA ILE A 45 -10.27 -2.30 -28.22
C ILE A 45 -10.56 -0.79 -28.25
N GLU A 46 -11.63 -0.35 -27.57
CA GLU A 46 -12.00 1.07 -27.47
C GLU A 46 -10.88 1.90 -26.79
N ALA A 47 -10.25 1.35 -25.74
CA ALA A 47 -9.12 2.01 -25.11
C ALA A 47 -7.93 2.18 -26.07
N GLY A 48 -7.66 1.21 -26.95
CA GLY A 48 -6.65 1.35 -28.00
C GLY A 48 -7.07 2.31 -29.11
N GLU A 49 -8.36 2.34 -29.47
CA GLU A 49 -8.91 3.29 -30.46
C GLU A 49 -8.70 4.74 -30.03
N ASP A 50 -8.89 5.03 -28.75
CA ASP A 50 -8.58 6.34 -28.14
C ASP A 50 -7.10 6.73 -28.21
N ARG A 51 -6.22 5.79 -28.58
CA ARG A 51 -4.76 5.97 -28.71
C ARG A 51 -4.25 5.85 -30.15
N LEU A 52 -5.11 5.65 -31.14
CA LEU A 52 -4.68 5.71 -32.54
C LEU A 52 -4.20 7.13 -32.88
N ASP A 53 -3.12 7.22 -33.65
CA ASP A 53 -2.43 8.48 -33.98
C ASP A 53 -2.00 9.27 -32.73
N PHE A 54 -1.68 8.59 -31.63
CA PHE A 54 -1.34 9.24 -30.37
C PHE A 54 -0.14 10.19 -30.52
N ALA A 55 -0.34 11.44 -30.08
CA ALA A 55 0.73 12.43 -30.08
C ALA A 55 1.70 12.17 -28.92
N TRP A 56 2.74 11.36 -29.18
CA TRP A 56 3.79 11.02 -28.21
C TRP A 56 4.47 12.28 -27.65
N PRO A 57 4.17 12.69 -26.40
CA PRO A 57 4.60 14.00 -25.91
C PRO A 57 6.12 14.06 -25.79
N HIS A 58 6.76 15.17 -26.20
CA HIS A 58 8.19 15.37 -25.96
C HIS A 58 8.49 15.48 -24.45
N LEU A 59 9.70 15.07 -24.04
CA LEU A 59 10.17 15.16 -22.65
C LEU A 59 11.35 16.16 -22.55
N PRO A 60 11.10 17.48 -22.43
CA PRO A 60 12.17 18.48 -22.37
C PRO A 60 13.06 18.30 -21.13
N ALA A 61 14.37 18.44 -21.30
CA ALA A 61 15.34 18.44 -20.20
C ALA A 61 14.99 19.46 -19.10
N THR A 62 14.46 20.64 -19.48
CA THR A 62 14.04 21.65 -18.52
C THR A 62 12.81 21.26 -17.71
N ARG A 63 11.93 20.39 -18.23
CA ARG A 63 10.80 19.80 -17.48
C ARG A 63 11.30 18.79 -16.47
N PHE A 64 12.31 17.99 -16.82
CA PHE A 64 12.97 17.08 -15.86
C PHE A 64 13.56 17.88 -14.68
N LEU A 65 14.22 19.00 -14.99
CA LEU A 65 14.83 19.89 -13.99
C LEU A 65 13.83 20.63 -13.09
N ASP A 66 12.52 20.57 -13.35
CA ASP A 66 11.51 21.20 -12.49
C ASP A 66 11.62 20.67 -11.04
N PHE A 67 11.95 19.38 -10.86
CA PHE A 67 12.15 18.80 -9.53
C PHE A 67 13.38 19.38 -8.84
N ALA A 68 14.54 19.39 -9.50
CA ALA A 68 15.76 19.95 -8.93
C ALA A 68 15.66 21.45 -8.61
N ARG A 69 14.82 22.19 -9.35
CA ARG A 69 14.65 23.65 -9.19
C ARG A 69 13.55 24.04 -8.21
N THR A 70 12.46 23.29 -8.15
CA THR A 70 11.21 23.70 -7.47
C THR A 70 10.55 22.58 -6.67
N GLY A 71 11.10 21.36 -6.70
CA GLY A 71 10.48 20.17 -6.10
C GLY A 71 9.29 19.61 -6.89
N ASN A 72 8.88 20.24 -8.00
CA ASN A 72 7.76 19.75 -8.81
C ASN A 72 8.18 18.55 -9.67
N ARG A 73 7.67 17.36 -9.33
CA ARG A 73 7.85 16.14 -10.14
C ARG A 73 6.70 15.88 -11.12
N SER A 74 5.46 16.25 -10.77
CA SER A 74 4.25 15.83 -11.49
C SER A 74 4.25 16.23 -12.96
N ARG A 75 4.72 17.44 -13.30
CA ARG A 75 4.67 17.93 -14.69
C ARG A 75 5.49 17.09 -15.67
N TYR A 76 6.59 16.50 -15.23
CA TYR A 76 7.36 15.56 -16.04
C TYR A 76 6.70 14.18 -16.03
N GLN A 77 6.20 13.75 -14.86
CA GLN A 77 5.55 12.45 -14.70
C GLN A 77 4.31 12.32 -15.57
N ASP A 78 3.45 13.34 -15.64
CA ASP A 78 2.24 13.33 -16.46
C ASP A 78 2.57 13.04 -17.93
N LEU A 79 3.65 13.64 -18.46
CA LEU A 79 4.12 13.40 -19.83
C LEU A 79 4.71 11.99 -20.00
N SER A 80 5.52 11.55 -19.02
CA SER A 80 6.17 10.23 -19.02
C SER A 80 5.16 9.09 -18.92
N TYR A 81 4.17 9.23 -18.05
CA TYR A 81 3.11 8.23 -17.83
C TYR A 81 2.13 8.19 -18.99
N ALA A 82 1.77 9.33 -19.59
CA ALA A 82 0.91 9.34 -20.76
C ALA A 82 1.45 8.48 -21.92
N ARG A 83 2.78 8.41 -22.10
CA ARG A 83 3.40 7.51 -23.08
C ARG A 83 3.24 6.04 -22.71
N ARG A 84 3.48 5.69 -21.44
CA ARG A 84 3.40 4.30 -20.94
C ARG A 84 1.96 3.78 -20.98
N ASP A 85 1.00 4.61 -20.55
CA ASP A 85 -0.43 4.30 -20.60
C ASP A 85 -0.88 4.08 -22.05
N ALA A 86 -0.50 4.98 -22.97
CA ALA A 86 -0.85 4.83 -24.38
C ALA A 86 -0.29 3.53 -24.98
N LEU A 87 0.98 3.20 -24.73
CA LEU A 87 1.57 1.97 -25.22
C LEU A 87 0.86 0.72 -24.65
N ALA A 88 0.58 0.70 -23.35
CA ALA A 88 -0.10 -0.43 -22.74
C ALA A 88 -1.54 -0.60 -23.26
N ASP A 89 -2.30 0.48 -23.45
CA ASP A 89 -3.64 0.45 -24.05
C ASP A 89 -3.58 -0.12 -25.49
N LEU A 90 -2.64 0.36 -26.32
CA LEU A 90 -2.46 -0.11 -27.70
C LEU A 90 -2.08 -1.60 -27.78
N VAL A 91 -1.17 -2.06 -26.90
CA VAL A 91 -0.74 -3.46 -26.86
C VAL A 91 -1.89 -4.38 -26.46
N LEU A 92 -2.66 -4.01 -25.44
CA LEU A 92 -3.82 -4.79 -25.01
C LEU A 92 -4.93 -4.80 -26.07
N ALA A 93 -5.16 -3.69 -26.77
CA ALA A 93 -6.09 -3.61 -27.88
C ALA A 93 -5.67 -4.51 -29.05
N GLU A 94 -4.39 -4.52 -29.42
CA GLU A 94 -3.87 -5.44 -30.44
C GLU A 94 -4.01 -6.89 -30.02
N CYS A 95 -3.75 -7.22 -28.75
CA CYS A 95 -3.97 -8.56 -28.22
C CYS A 95 -5.45 -8.97 -28.28
N ALA A 96 -6.35 -8.07 -27.89
CA ALA A 96 -7.79 -8.29 -27.92
C ALA A 96 -8.33 -8.47 -29.35
N GLU A 97 -7.85 -7.69 -30.33
CA GLU A 97 -8.39 -7.66 -31.69
C GLU A 97 -7.63 -8.54 -32.70
N GLY A 98 -6.30 -8.52 -32.69
CA GLY A 98 -5.42 -9.32 -33.54
C GLY A 98 -5.40 -8.94 -35.03
N GLN A 99 -5.86 -7.75 -35.40
CA GLN A 99 -5.99 -7.30 -36.79
C GLN A 99 -4.80 -6.47 -37.30
N GLY A 100 -3.84 -6.12 -36.45
CA GLY A 100 -2.62 -5.41 -36.81
C GLY A 100 -2.74 -3.89 -36.94
N ARG A 101 -3.94 -3.32 -36.80
CA ARG A 101 -4.15 -1.87 -37.02
C ARG A 101 -3.55 -1.00 -35.91
N PHE A 102 -3.22 -1.57 -34.75
CA PHE A 102 -2.57 -0.83 -33.65
C PHE A 102 -1.05 -0.95 -33.69
N LEU A 103 -0.48 -1.77 -34.59
CA LEU A 103 0.95 -2.09 -34.58
C LEU A 103 1.84 -0.89 -34.89
N ASP A 104 1.45 0.00 -35.80
CA ASP A 104 2.24 1.19 -36.12
C ASP A 104 2.37 2.11 -34.90
N ASP A 105 1.29 2.35 -34.16
CA ASP A 105 1.32 3.15 -32.93
C ASP A 105 2.00 2.42 -31.76
N CYS A 106 1.88 1.09 -31.66
CA CYS A 106 2.70 0.30 -30.75
C CYS A 106 4.20 0.54 -31.01
N VAL A 107 4.62 0.48 -32.28
CA VAL A 107 6.02 0.70 -32.68
C VAL A 107 6.46 2.13 -32.42
N ASN A 108 5.62 3.14 -32.69
CA ASN A 108 5.89 4.53 -32.34
C ASN A 108 6.14 4.69 -30.83
N GLY A 109 5.31 4.04 -30.01
CA GLY A 109 5.42 4.06 -28.56
C GLY A 109 6.68 3.38 -28.04
N ILE A 110 6.94 2.17 -28.51
CA ILE A 110 8.19 1.44 -28.22
C ILE A 110 9.40 2.33 -28.54
N TRP A 111 9.40 2.93 -29.73
CA TRP A 111 10.52 3.76 -30.18
C TRP A 111 10.69 5.00 -29.30
N ALA A 112 9.58 5.70 -29.01
CA ALA A 112 9.57 6.90 -28.17
C ALA A 112 10.07 6.62 -26.75
N LEU A 113 9.72 5.47 -26.16
CA LEU A 113 10.21 5.02 -24.85
C LEU A 113 11.70 4.66 -24.90
N CYS A 114 12.15 3.94 -25.93
CA CYS A 114 13.56 3.58 -26.12
C CYS A 114 14.48 4.81 -26.32
N GLU A 115 13.94 5.93 -26.82
CA GLU A 115 14.66 7.20 -27.01
C GLU A 115 14.71 8.07 -25.74
N GLU A 116 13.96 7.74 -24.69
CA GLU A 116 14.01 8.51 -23.44
C GLU A 116 15.42 8.45 -22.84
N THR A 117 15.92 9.57 -22.32
CA THR A 117 17.23 9.59 -21.64
C THR A 117 17.21 8.78 -20.34
N TYR A 118 16.06 8.75 -19.65
CA TYR A 118 15.88 8.03 -18.40
C TYR A 118 14.44 7.54 -18.26
N TRP A 119 14.27 6.29 -17.82
CA TRP A 119 12.97 5.66 -17.65
C TRP A 119 12.34 5.86 -16.27
N GLY A 120 13.13 6.32 -15.29
CA GLY A 120 12.64 6.66 -13.96
C GLY A 120 12.06 8.07 -13.90
N VAL A 121 11.84 8.54 -12.66
CA VAL A 121 11.26 9.87 -12.41
C VAL A 121 12.29 10.84 -11.82
N PRO A 122 12.15 12.17 -12.03
CA PRO A 122 13.14 13.15 -11.57
C PRO A 122 13.45 13.10 -10.07
N ALA A 123 12.47 12.70 -9.26
CA ALA A 123 12.63 12.61 -7.81
C ALA A 123 13.58 11.50 -7.35
N HIS A 124 13.84 10.50 -8.19
CA HIS A 124 14.65 9.32 -7.83
C HIS A 124 16.07 9.37 -8.39
N ILE A 125 16.36 10.33 -9.29
CA ILE A 125 17.63 10.38 -10.02
C ILE A 125 18.85 10.60 -9.13
N GLY A 126 18.66 11.15 -7.92
CA GLY A 126 19.74 11.51 -7.00
C GLY A 126 20.66 10.37 -6.54
N VAL A 127 20.33 9.12 -6.87
CA VAL A 127 21.18 7.95 -6.61
C VAL A 127 22.38 7.84 -7.56
N GLN A 128 22.40 8.60 -8.66
CA GLN A 128 23.59 8.76 -9.49
C GLN A 128 24.64 9.64 -8.80
N LYS A 129 25.92 9.50 -9.17
CA LYS A 129 27.02 10.29 -8.57
C LYS A 129 26.90 11.79 -8.83
N ALA A 130 26.32 12.18 -9.96
CA ALA A 130 26.03 13.57 -10.29
C ALA A 130 24.96 14.20 -9.38
N GLY A 131 24.29 13.41 -8.53
CA GLY A 131 23.22 13.86 -7.65
C GLY A 131 21.94 14.23 -8.40
N SER A 132 21.09 15.04 -7.76
CA SER A 132 19.82 15.47 -8.37
C SER A 132 20.07 16.45 -9.52
N GLY A 133 19.44 16.23 -10.67
CA GLY A 133 19.68 17.05 -11.86
C GLY A 133 19.15 16.38 -13.12
N LEU A 134 19.90 16.49 -14.22
CA LEU A 134 19.63 15.68 -15.41
C LEU A 134 20.19 14.26 -15.23
N PRO A 135 19.61 13.25 -15.90
CA PRO A 135 20.16 11.91 -15.90
C PRO A 135 21.54 11.86 -16.54
N ASP A 136 22.49 11.22 -15.86
CA ASP A 136 23.79 10.87 -16.41
C ASP A 136 23.67 9.57 -17.22
N VAL A 137 23.85 9.68 -18.54
CA VAL A 137 23.73 8.52 -19.46
C VAL A 137 24.88 7.53 -19.34
N GLU A 138 26.00 7.94 -18.71
CA GLU A 138 27.15 7.08 -18.42
C GLU A 138 26.97 6.30 -17.11
N GLU A 139 26.02 6.70 -16.27
CA GLU A 139 25.68 6.02 -15.02
C GLU A 139 24.15 5.74 -14.93
N PRO A 140 23.62 4.80 -15.72
CA PRO A 140 22.21 4.43 -15.63
C PRO A 140 21.84 3.94 -14.21
N THR A 141 20.64 4.29 -13.77
CA THR A 141 20.10 3.91 -12.46
C THR A 141 18.77 3.18 -12.62
N VAL A 142 18.45 2.28 -11.68
CA VAL A 142 17.18 1.56 -11.67
C VAL A 142 16.37 1.95 -10.43
N ASP A 143 15.29 2.69 -10.66
CA ASP A 143 14.24 2.99 -9.70
C ASP A 143 12.96 2.19 -10.02
N LEU A 144 11.89 2.46 -9.27
CA LEU A 144 10.57 1.85 -9.46
C LEU A 144 10.11 1.93 -10.93
N PHE A 145 10.15 3.12 -11.52
CA PHE A 145 9.54 3.39 -12.82
C PHE A 145 10.44 3.01 -14.00
N ALA A 146 11.76 3.01 -13.80
CA ALA A 146 12.70 2.42 -14.74
C ALA A 146 12.45 0.91 -14.86
N ALA A 147 12.29 0.22 -13.72
CA ALA A 147 11.97 -1.20 -13.70
C ALA A 147 10.61 -1.48 -14.36
N GLU A 148 9.54 -0.74 -14.01
CA GLU A 148 8.22 -0.88 -14.65
C GLU A 148 8.24 -0.60 -16.16
N THR A 149 9.02 0.38 -16.61
CA THR A 149 9.18 0.65 -18.05
C THR A 149 9.87 -0.52 -18.75
N GLY A 150 10.90 -1.12 -18.12
CA GLY A 150 11.53 -2.34 -18.63
C GLY A 150 10.54 -3.50 -18.73
N ALA A 151 9.72 -3.71 -17.69
CA ALA A 151 8.70 -4.75 -17.69
C ALA A 151 7.59 -4.52 -18.72
N LEU A 152 7.14 -3.27 -18.93
CA LEU A 152 6.19 -2.92 -19.99
C LEU A 152 6.72 -3.32 -21.38
N LEU A 153 7.97 -2.96 -21.68
CA LEU A 153 8.60 -3.33 -22.95
C LEU A 153 8.84 -4.84 -23.06
N ALA A 154 9.21 -5.52 -21.96
CA ALA A 154 9.37 -6.96 -21.90
C ALA A 154 8.06 -7.71 -22.20
N TRP A 155 6.95 -7.30 -21.56
CA TRP A 155 5.62 -7.84 -21.84
C TRP A 155 5.17 -7.53 -23.27
N THR A 156 5.44 -6.33 -23.79
CA THR A 156 5.13 -5.97 -25.18
C THR A 156 5.86 -6.88 -26.17
N LEU A 157 7.15 -7.13 -25.94
CA LEU A 157 7.96 -8.05 -26.76
C LEU A 157 7.44 -9.49 -26.69
N TYR A 158 7.04 -9.94 -25.50
CA TYR A 158 6.48 -11.28 -25.28
C TYR A 158 5.15 -11.47 -26.00
N LEU A 159 4.21 -10.51 -25.84
CA LEU A 159 2.85 -10.60 -26.35
C LEU A 159 2.78 -10.49 -27.87
N LEU A 160 3.45 -9.47 -28.44
CA LEU A 160 3.34 -9.16 -29.86
C LEU A 160 4.38 -9.88 -30.71
N HIS A 161 5.53 -10.20 -30.13
CA HIS A 161 6.65 -10.94 -30.74
C HIS A 161 6.79 -10.74 -32.26
N GLU A 162 6.45 -11.74 -33.08
CA GLU A 162 6.62 -11.73 -34.54
C GLU A 162 5.78 -10.65 -35.25
N ARG A 163 4.67 -10.18 -34.66
CA ARG A 163 3.85 -9.10 -35.24
C ARG A 163 4.62 -7.80 -35.35
N LEU A 164 5.56 -7.52 -34.44
CA LEU A 164 6.41 -6.33 -34.50
C LEU A 164 7.32 -6.33 -35.74
N ASP A 165 7.75 -7.50 -36.20
CA ASP A 165 8.61 -7.63 -37.38
C ASP A 165 7.89 -7.32 -38.69
N THR A 166 6.55 -7.39 -38.70
CA THR A 166 5.75 -7.00 -39.86
C THR A 166 5.84 -5.50 -40.14
N VAL A 167 6.07 -4.68 -39.10
CA VAL A 167 6.36 -3.25 -39.22
C VAL A 167 7.86 -3.04 -39.45
N SER A 168 8.71 -3.61 -38.58
CA SER A 168 10.17 -3.56 -38.76
C SER A 168 10.92 -4.61 -37.92
N PRO A 169 11.88 -5.35 -38.51
CA PRO A 169 12.68 -6.34 -37.79
C PRO A 169 13.68 -5.75 -36.77
N LEU A 170 13.79 -4.42 -36.71
CA LEU A 170 14.67 -3.73 -35.76
C LEU A 170 14.00 -3.46 -34.41
N VAL A 171 12.66 -3.54 -34.34
CA VAL A 171 11.91 -3.16 -33.13
C VAL A 171 12.22 -4.10 -31.97
N ARG A 172 12.12 -5.43 -32.18
CA ARG A 172 12.44 -6.43 -31.16
C ARG A 172 13.87 -6.28 -30.63
N ARG A 173 14.83 -6.13 -31.54
CA ARG A 173 16.24 -5.91 -31.20
C ARG A 173 16.45 -4.64 -30.39
N ARG A 174 15.69 -3.58 -30.68
CA ARG A 174 15.79 -2.32 -29.93
C ARG A 174 15.27 -2.48 -28.50
N ILE A 175 14.13 -3.17 -28.31
CA ILE A 175 13.61 -3.49 -26.98
C ILE A 175 14.65 -4.26 -26.16
N GLU A 176 15.17 -5.35 -26.72
CA GLU A 176 16.18 -6.19 -26.06
C GLU A 176 17.43 -5.40 -25.68
N LEU A 177 17.95 -4.58 -26.59
CA LEU A 177 19.13 -3.75 -26.36
C LEU A 177 18.93 -2.78 -25.19
N GLU A 178 17.80 -2.05 -25.17
CA GLU A 178 17.57 -1.04 -24.13
C GLU A 178 17.28 -1.69 -22.76
N ILE A 179 16.55 -2.81 -22.72
CA ILE A 179 16.33 -3.54 -21.45
C ILE A 179 17.65 -4.09 -20.91
N ARG A 180 18.48 -4.73 -21.76
CA ARG A 180 19.80 -5.21 -21.33
C ARG A 180 20.64 -4.07 -20.77
N ARG A 181 20.81 -2.99 -21.54
CA ARG A 181 21.64 -1.84 -21.17
C ARG A 181 21.17 -1.13 -19.90
N ARG A 182 19.87 -0.90 -19.74
CA ARG A 182 19.33 -0.01 -18.69
C ARG A 182 18.93 -0.74 -17.42
N ILE A 183 18.60 -2.03 -17.52
CA ILE A 183 18.10 -2.83 -16.40
C ILE A 183 19.09 -3.96 -16.10
N LEU A 184 19.27 -4.91 -17.00
CA LEU A 184 19.98 -6.17 -16.69
C LEU A 184 21.47 -5.92 -16.41
N ASP A 185 22.18 -5.23 -17.30
CA ASP A 185 23.62 -4.97 -17.15
C ASP A 185 23.91 -4.10 -15.91
N VAL A 186 23.03 -3.14 -15.61
CA VAL A 186 23.13 -2.29 -14.42
C VAL A 186 22.98 -3.13 -13.15
N LEU A 187 21.96 -3.98 -13.09
CA LEU A 187 21.64 -4.80 -11.92
C LEU A 187 22.55 -6.02 -11.75
N LYS A 188 23.33 -6.38 -12.78
CA LYS A 188 24.45 -7.33 -12.68
C LYS A 188 25.62 -6.76 -11.89
N VAL A 189 25.92 -5.46 -12.04
CA VAL A 189 27.14 -4.85 -11.49
C VAL A 189 26.91 -3.95 -10.28
N ARG A 190 25.79 -3.22 -10.22
CA ARG A 190 25.45 -2.33 -9.09
C ARG A 190 24.90 -3.15 -7.93
N ILE A 191 25.35 -2.81 -6.72
CA ILE A 191 24.96 -3.47 -5.46
C ILE A 191 24.60 -2.45 -4.36
N ASP A 192 24.70 -1.17 -4.70
CA ASP A 192 24.62 -0.02 -3.79
C ASP A 192 23.24 0.64 -3.80
N PHE A 193 22.31 0.16 -4.63
CA PHE A 193 20.93 0.60 -4.53
C PHE A 193 20.37 0.17 -3.18
N PHE A 194 19.93 1.15 -2.40
CA PHE A 194 19.44 0.90 -1.05
C PHE A 194 18.34 -0.17 -0.98
N TRP A 195 17.50 -0.24 -2.01
CA TRP A 195 16.34 -1.13 -2.04
C TRP A 195 16.78 -2.58 -2.18
N MET A 196 18.02 -2.84 -2.60
CA MET A 196 18.58 -4.18 -2.62
C MET A 196 18.85 -4.70 -1.21
N GLY A 197 19.22 -3.84 -0.27
CA GLY A 197 19.61 -4.21 1.10
C GLY A 197 21.00 -4.84 1.24
N TRP A 198 21.80 -4.96 0.16
CA TRP A 198 23.06 -5.72 0.18
C TRP A 198 24.17 -5.07 1.00
N LEU A 199 24.14 -3.75 1.17
CA LEU A 199 25.11 -3.02 1.99
C LEU A 199 24.72 -2.94 3.48
N GLY A 200 23.52 -3.38 3.86
CA GLY A 200 23.05 -3.35 5.25
C GLY A 200 22.95 -1.94 5.85
N THR A 201 22.89 -0.89 5.03
CA THR A 201 22.89 0.50 5.50
C THR A 201 21.51 0.98 5.98
N ARG A 202 20.43 0.32 5.53
CA ARG A 202 19.07 0.55 6.00
C ARG A 202 18.19 -0.67 5.76
N ARG A 203 17.08 -0.77 6.51
CA ARG A 203 15.99 -1.71 6.22
C ARG A 203 15.40 -1.41 4.84
N VAL A 204 15.07 -2.46 4.09
CA VAL A 204 14.40 -2.33 2.80
C VAL A 204 12.90 -2.12 3.00
N ASN A 205 12.26 -1.47 2.05
CA ASN A 205 10.82 -1.18 2.06
C ASN A 205 10.15 -1.74 0.80
N ASN A 206 8.94 -1.29 0.50
CA ASN A 206 8.15 -1.69 -0.66
C ASN A 206 8.89 -1.57 -2.02
N TRP A 207 9.95 -0.74 -2.13
CA TRP A 207 10.75 -0.66 -3.35
C TRP A 207 11.42 -1.98 -3.73
N ASN A 208 11.78 -2.79 -2.73
CA ASN A 208 12.47 -4.06 -2.96
C ASN A 208 11.61 -5.04 -3.77
N PRO A 209 10.47 -5.54 -3.28
CA PRO A 209 9.67 -6.50 -4.04
C PRO A 209 9.12 -5.88 -5.32
N TRP A 210 8.79 -4.58 -5.33
CA TRP A 210 8.27 -3.91 -6.52
C TRP A 210 9.30 -3.85 -7.65
N ILE A 211 10.55 -3.45 -7.39
CA ILE A 211 11.59 -3.46 -8.43
C ILE A 211 11.94 -4.90 -8.83
N CYS A 212 11.98 -5.81 -7.86
CA CYS A 212 12.34 -7.21 -8.13
C CYS A 212 11.35 -7.92 -9.06
N SER A 213 10.04 -7.69 -8.97
CA SER A 213 9.07 -8.36 -9.85
C SER A 213 9.23 -7.90 -11.31
N ASN A 214 9.50 -6.61 -11.49
CA ASN A 214 9.76 -6.03 -12.81
C ASN A 214 11.13 -6.43 -13.37
N TRP A 215 12.15 -6.52 -12.52
CA TRP A 215 13.47 -7.04 -12.89
C TRP A 215 13.38 -8.51 -13.32
N LEU A 216 12.69 -9.35 -12.54
CA LEU A 216 12.46 -10.75 -12.87
C LEU A 216 11.72 -10.90 -14.20
N THR A 217 10.69 -10.10 -14.45
CA THR A 217 10.00 -10.05 -15.75
C THR A 217 10.98 -9.78 -16.90
N CYS A 218 11.88 -8.81 -16.73
CA CYS A 218 12.90 -8.49 -17.74
C CYS A 218 13.87 -9.67 -17.97
N ILE A 219 14.33 -10.34 -16.91
CA ILE A 219 15.22 -11.50 -17.03
C ILE A 219 14.51 -12.61 -17.82
N LEU A 220 13.28 -12.94 -17.42
CA LEU A 220 12.53 -14.05 -18.00
C LEU A 220 12.20 -13.83 -19.48
N ALA A 221 11.94 -12.58 -19.87
CA ALA A 221 11.59 -12.21 -21.24
C ALA A 221 12.78 -11.96 -22.17
N ILE A 222 14.00 -11.75 -21.67
CA ILE A 222 15.15 -11.27 -22.45
C ILE A 222 16.37 -12.20 -22.37
N GLU A 223 16.68 -12.80 -21.21
CA GLU A 223 17.91 -13.58 -21.07
C GLU A 223 17.74 -15.00 -21.62
N ASP A 224 18.51 -15.31 -22.67
CA ASP A 224 18.48 -16.58 -23.39
C ASP A 224 19.53 -17.56 -22.89
N ASP A 225 20.63 -17.06 -22.32
CA ASP A 225 21.71 -17.89 -21.80
C ASP A 225 21.31 -18.53 -20.45
N PRO A 226 21.23 -19.87 -20.34
CA PRO A 226 20.70 -20.52 -19.14
C PRO A 226 21.52 -20.23 -17.87
N GLU A 227 22.84 -20.16 -17.98
CA GLU A 227 23.74 -19.88 -16.85
C GLU A 227 23.52 -18.43 -16.35
N THR A 228 23.58 -17.46 -17.25
CA THR A 228 23.33 -16.04 -16.93
C THR A 228 21.92 -15.83 -16.39
N ARG A 229 20.91 -16.49 -16.98
CA ARG A 229 19.51 -16.43 -16.52
C ARG A 229 19.39 -16.94 -15.08
N ALA A 230 20.03 -18.06 -14.75
CA ALA A 230 20.02 -18.62 -13.40
C ALA A 230 20.75 -17.72 -12.38
N GLU A 231 21.87 -17.13 -12.77
CA GLU A 231 22.60 -16.16 -11.94
C GLU A 231 21.76 -14.91 -11.65
N ASP A 232 21.15 -14.32 -12.67
CA ASP A 232 20.33 -13.13 -12.54
C ASP A 232 19.08 -13.39 -11.69
N VAL A 233 18.39 -14.52 -11.90
CA VAL A 233 17.26 -14.95 -11.05
C VAL A 233 17.73 -15.15 -9.61
N PHE A 234 18.90 -15.76 -9.38
CA PHE A 234 19.44 -15.93 -8.04
C PHE A 234 19.71 -14.59 -7.34
N ARG A 235 20.16 -13.56 -8.07
CA ARG A 235 20.33 -12.20 -7.52
C ARG A 235 18.98 -11.59 -7.11
N VAL A 236 17.92 -11.82 -7.88
CA VAL A 236 16.55 -11.44 -7.48
C VAL A 236 16.18 -12.17 -6.18
N LEU A 237 16.37 -13.48 -6.08
CA LEU A 237 16.03 -14.25 -4.88
C LEU A 237 16.73 -13.72 -3.63
N ARG A 238 18.03 -13.44 -3.73
CA ARG A 238 18.81 -12.85 -2.63
C ARG A 238 18.31 -11.47 -2.22
N THR A 239 17.81 -10.70 -3.18
CA THR A 239 17.33 -9.35 -2.93
C THR A 239 15.97 -9.37 -2.25
N VAL A 240 15.04 -10.19 -2.74
CA VAL A 240 13.71 -10.38 -2.14
C VAL A 240 13.80 -11.01 -0.76
N ASP A 241 14.78 -11.88 -0.50
CA ASP A 241 15.05 -12.42 0.83
C ASP A 241 15.28 -11.31 1.88
N ASN A 242 15.94 -10.19 1.54
CA ASN A 242 16.12 -9.08 2.48
C ASN A 242 14.81 -8.41 2.88
N PHE A 243 13.80 -8.44 2.00
CA PHE A 243 12.46 -7.96 2.33
C PHE A 243 11.72 -8.96 3.22
N ILE A 244 11.74 -10.25 2.84
CA ILE A 244 11.05 -11.31 3.60
C ILE A 244 11.63 -11.46 5.02
N ASP A 245 12.95 -11.41 5.16
CA ASP A 245 13.63 -11.67 6.43
C ASP A 245 13.33 -10.60 7.49
N THR A 246 12.92 -9.39 7.08
CA THR A 246 12.59 -8.28 7.99
C THR A 246 11.08 -8.02 8.12
N TYR A 247 10.23 -8.80 7.44
CA TYR A 247 8.78 -8.62 7.49
C TYR A 247 8.20 -9.19 8.80
N PRO A 248 7.24 -8.51 9.45
CA PRO A 248 6.56 -9.04 10.64
C PRO A 248 5.99 -10.44 10.42
N ARG A 249 6.15 -11.34 11.40
CA ARG A 249 5.75 -12.76 11.29
C ARG A 249 4.24 -12.95 11.23
N ASP A 250 3.49 -11.99 11.74
CA ASP A 250 2.03 -11.91 11.67
C ASP A 250 1.50 -11.32 10.35
N GLY A 251 2.40 -10.98 9.42
CA GLY A 251 2.05 -10.42 8.11
C GLY A 251 1.66 -8.95 8.13
N GLY A 252 1.80 -8.26 9.28
CA GLY A 252 1.51 -6.84 9.41
C GLY A 252 2.29 -5.98 8.41
N CYS A 253 1.59 -5.21 7.57
CA CYS A 253 2.22 -4.15 6.80
C CYS A 253 2.27 -2.89 7.67
N ASP A 254 3.44 -2.59 8.24
CA ASP A 254 3.68 -1.44 9.11
C ASP A 254 3.47 -0.09 8.38
N GLU A 255 3.69 -0.03 7.06
CA GLU A 255 3.32 1.12 6.21
C GLU A 255 1.80 1.27 5.99
N GLY A 256 1.01 0.29 6.43
CA GLY A 256 -0.44 0.20 6.33
C GLY A 256 -0.99 -0.35 5.01
N PRO A 257 -2.31 -0.57 4.92
CA PRO A 257 -2.96 -1.32 3.83
C PRO A 257 -2.80 -0.71 2.44
N ASN A 258 -2.62 0.61 2.34
CA ASN A 258 -2.30 1.29 1.08
C ASN A 258 -1.05 0.72 0.40
N TYR A 259 -0.01 0.45 1.18
CA TYR A 259 1.27 0.00 0.67
C TYR A 259 1.32 -1.51 0.47
N TRP A 260 0.38 -2.26 1.04
CA TRP A 260 0.27 -3.71 0.83
C TRP A 260 0.30 -4.08 -0.67
N GLY A 261 -0.43 -3.32 -1.51
CA GLY A 261 -0.49 -3.54 -2.95
C GLY A 261 0.85 -3.36 -3.69
N ARG A 262 1.83 -2.64 -3.11
CA ARG A 262 3.18 -2.47 -3.67
C ARG A 262 4.28 -3.09 -2.80
N ALA A 263 3.92 -3.68 -1.66
CA ALA A 263 4.78 -4.42 -0.76
C ALA A 263 4.46 -5.93 -0.84
N GLY A 264 3.50 -6.40 -0.04
CA GLY A 264 3.09 -7.81 0.02
C GLY A 264 2.58 -8.37 -1.31
N ALA A 265 1.81 -7.59 -2.08
CA ALA A 265 1.33 -8.04 -3.38
C ALA A 265 2.43 -8.04 -4.45
N SER A 266 3.40 -7.11 -4.38
CA SER A 266 4.59 -7.18 -5.25
C SER A 266 5.48 -8.38 -4.91
N LEU A 267 5.54 -8.78 -3.64
CA LEU A 267 6.19 -10.03 -3.25
C LEU A 267 5.47 -11.23 -3.88
N PHE A 268 4.14 -11.27 -3.82
CA PHE A 268 3.34 -12.28 -4.52
C PHE A 268 3.69 -12.34 -6.02
N GLU A 269 3.75 -11.20 -6.72
CA GLU A 269 4.13 -11.17 -8.14
C GLU A 269 5.51 -11.79 -8.42
N ASN A 270 6.50 -11.57 -7.55
CA ASN A 270 7.81 -12.22 -7.66
C ASN A 270 7.67 -13.74 -7.54
N LEU A 271 6.98 -14.21 -6.49
CA LEU A 271 6.82 -15.63 -6.21
C LEU A 271 6.01 -16.33 -7.31
N GLU A 272 4.99 -15.66 -7.84
CA GLU A 272 4.17 -16.15 -8.94
C GLU A 272 4.97 -16.31 -10.23
N LEU A 273 5.77 -15.29 -10.60
CA LEU A 273 6.65 -15.35 -11.75
C LEU A 273 7.69 -16.49 -11.62
N LEU A 274 8.24 -16.71 -10.42
CA LEU A 274 9.16 -17.83 -10.14
C LEU A 274 8.47 -19.19 -10.24
N TYR A 275 7.26 -19.30 -9.67
CA TYR A 275 6.46 -20.52 -9.75
C TYR A 275 6.21 -20.89 -11.21
N VAL A 276 5.70 -19.94 -12.01
CA VAL A 276 5.40 -20.17 -13.42
C VAL A 276 6.68 -20.45 -14.21
N ALA A 277 7.77 -19.70 -13.97
CA ALA A 277 9.04 -19.90 -14.68
C ALA A 277 9.75 -21.23 -14.35
N THR A 278 9.29 -21.95 -13.33
CA THR A 278 9.88 -23.23 -12.91
C THR A 278 8.88 -24.39 -12.96
N ASP A 279 7.75 -24.20 -13.65
CA ASP A 279 6.66 -25.19 -13.74
C ASP A 279 6.23 -25.73 -12.36
N GLY A 280 6.14 -24.81 -11.39
CA GLY A 280 5.75 -25.10 -10.01
C GLY A 280 6.85 -25.69 -9.12
N ALA A 281 8.08 -25.86 -9.60
CA ALA A 281 9.17 -26.42 -8.79
C ALA A 281 9.64 -25.47 -7.67
N VAL A 282 9.54 -24.16 -7.88
CA VAL A 282 9.70 -23.15 -6.83
C VAL A 282 8.32 -22.78 -6.30
N ASP A 283 7.89 -23.52 -5.27
CA ASP A 283 6.65 -23.26 -4.52
C ASP A 283 6.97 -22.98 -3.05
N VAL A 284 6.61 -21.77 -2.60
CA VAL A 284 6.74 -21.31 -1.21
C VAL A 284 5.45 -20.73 -0.66
N PHE A 285 4.31 -20.93 -1.34
CA PHE A 285 3.03 -20.38 -0.88
C PHE A 285 2.49 -21.09 0.37
N GLY A 286 3.02 -22.28 0.67
CA GLY A 286 2.81 -22.96 1.95
C GLY A 286 3.64 -22.43 3.12
N GLU A 287 4.57 -21.49 2.91
CA GLU A 287 5.32 -20.88 4.01
C GLU A 287 4.40 -19.97 4.85
N PRO A 288 4.34 -20.13 6.18
CA PRO A 288 3.39 -19.40 7.03
C PRO A 288 3.43 -17.89 6.83
N LEU A 289 4.63 -17.30 6.79
CA LEU A 289 4.80 -15.85 6.61
C LEU A 289 4.20 -15.36 5.29
N ILE A 290 4.34 -16.11 4.19
CA ILE A 290 3.77 -15.71 2.89
C ILE A 290 2.23 -15.68 3.00
N GLY A 291 1.63 -16.69 3.63
CA GLY A 291 0.20 -16.67 3.92
C GLY A 291 -0.24 -15.48 4.78
N GLU A 292 0.48 -15.19 5.86
CA GLU A 292 0.13 -14.08 6.76
C GLU A 292 0.25 -12.71 6.08
N ILE A 293 1.27 -12.50 5.24
CA ILE A 293 1.41 -11.27 4.43
C ILE A 293 0.16 -11.06 3.57
N GLY A 294 -0.34 -12.12 2.91
CA GLY A 294 -1.58 -12.04 2.13
C GLY A 294 -2.79 -11.66 2.98
N ARG A 295 -2.97 -12.36 4.10
CA ARG A 295 -4.14 -12.23 4.98
C ARG A 295 -4.26 -10.86 5.67
N PHE A 296 -3.17 -10.12 5.82
CA PHE A 296 -3.21 -8.78 6.40
C PHE A 296 -4.28 -7.88 5.78
N LEU A 297 -4.46 -7.95 4.45
CA LEU A 297 -5.39 -7.07 3.74
C LEU A 297 -6.83 -7.21 4.26
N HIS A 298 -7.38 -8.42 4.31
CA HIS A 298 -8.76 -8.61 4.80
C HIS A 298 -8.89 -8.46 6.31
N ARG A 299 -7.80 -8.66 7.06
CA ARG A 299 -7.74 -8.46 8.51
C ARG A 299 -7.68 -6.97 8.92
N ALA A 300 -7.19 -6.11 8.03
CA ALA A 300 -7.17 -4.66 8.20
C ALA A 300 -8.43 -3.95 7.65
N HIS A 301 -9.37 -4.70 7.06
CA HIS A 301 -10.60 -4.15 6.48
C HIS A 301 -11.63 -3.79 7.57
N ILE A 302 -12.04 -2.53 7.60
CA ILE A 302 -13.04 -2.02 8.56
C ILE A 302 -14.44 -2.27 8.00
N ALA A 303 -14.76 -1.58 6.91
CA ALA A 303 -16.06 -1.58 6.27
C ALA A 303 -15.94 -0.80 4.96
N ASP A 304 -16.63 -1.21 3.90
CA ASP A 304 -16.62 -0.48 2.64
C ASP A 304 -15.19 -0.14 2.16
N SER A 305 -14.91 1.11 1.76
CA SER A 305 -13.56 1.52 1.38
C SER A 305 -12.68 1.84 2.59
N TYR A 306 -13.19 1.73 3.82
CA TYR A 306 -12.44 2.01 5.04
C TYR A 306 -11.54 0.84 5.45
N TYR A 307 -10.26 1.16 5.62
CA TYR A 307 -9.24 0.26 6.16
C TYR A 307 -8.54 0.93 7.34
N LEU A 308 -7.87 0.12 8.16
CA LEU A 308 -7.00 0.64 9.21
C LEU A 308 -5.96 1.57 8.61
N ASN A 309 -5.79 2.74 9.21
CA ASN A 309 -4.93 3.79 8.70
C ASN A 309 -3.90 4.32 9.71
N PHE A 310 -3.41 3.47 10.61
CA PHE A 310 -2.20 3.77 11.38
C PHE A 310 -1.00 3.95 10.44
N ALA A 311 0.01 4.71 10.88
CA ALA A 311 1.14 5.14 10.04
C ALA A 311 0.69 5.98 8.83
N ASP A 312 1.51 6.09 7.77
CA ASP A 312 1.20 6.90 6.58
C ASP A 312 0.09 6.31 5.66
N ALA A 313 -0.91 5.64 6.21
CA ALA A 313 -2.01 5.06 5.46
C ALA A 313 -3.19 6.03 5.28
N SER A 314 -3.89 5.86 4.15
CA SER A 314 -5.18 6.51 3.87
C SER A 314 -6.27 5.74 4.60
N ALA A 315 -7.28 6.46 5.09
CA ALA A 315 -8.48 5.83 5.62
C ALA A 315 -9.31 5.15 4.52
N LEU A 316 -9.19 5.61 3.27
CA LEU A 316 -9.85 5.04 2.12
C LEU A 316 -8.86 4.30 1.23
N VAL A 317 -9.11 3.01 0.97
CA VAL A 317 -8.27 2.15 0.16
C VAL A 317 -9.15 1.36 -0.81
N GLU A 318 -8.69 1.24 -2.06
CA GLU A 318 -9.33 0.43 -3.11
C GLU A 318 -8.33 -0.60 -3.62
N PRO A 319 -8.26 -1.80 -3.00
CA PRO A 319 -7.33 -2.84 -3.44
C PRO A 319 -7.66 -3.39 -4.83
N GLU A 320 -6.64 -3.89 -5.52
CA GLU A 320 -6.76 -4.56 -6.82
C GLU A 320 -7.42 -5.94 -6.67
N ALA A 321 -8.72 -6.04 -6.95
CA ALA A 321 -9.54 -7.22 -6.66
C ALA A 321 -8.93 -8.51 -7.24
N LEU A 322 -8.47 -8.46 -8.49
CA LEU A 322 -7.96 -9.63 -9.21
C LEU A 322 -6.57 -10.06 -8.71
N LEU A 323 -5.76 -9.11 -8.22
CA LEU A 323 -4.49 -9.41 -7.56
C LEU A 323 -4.73 -10.07 -6.19
N VAL A 324 -5.75 -9.61 -5.45
CA VAL A 324 -6.18 -10.24 -4.19
C VAL A 324 -6.68 -11.66 -4.46
N HIS A 325 -7.46 -11.87 -5.52
CA HIS A 325 -7.94 -13.21 -5.92
C HIS A 325 -6.77 -14.14 -6.26
N ALA A 326 -5.82 -13.68 -7.08
CA ALA A 326 -4.66 -14.48 -7.48
C ALA A 326 -3.82 -14.90 -6.27
N TYR A 327 -3.55 -13.96 -5.35
CA TYR A 327 -2.82 -14.28 -4.13
C TYR A 327 -3.61 -15.25 -3.24
N GLY A 328 -4.87 -14.95 -2.95
CA GLY A 328 -5.75 -15.80 -2.14
C GLY A 328 -5.89 -17.21 -2.70
N SER A 329 -5.97 -17.36 -4.02
CA SER A 329 -6.01 -18.66 -4.70
C SER A 329 -4.73 -19.46 -4.46
N ARG A 330 -3.58 -18.78 -4.53
CA ARG A 330 -2.27 -19.44 -4.38
C ARG A 330 -1.96 -19.92 -2.98
N ILE A 331 -2.38 -19.17 -1.97
CA ILE A 331 -2.24 -19.58 -0.56
C ILE A 331 -3.44 -20.38 -0.04
N GLY A 332 -4.45 -20.63 -0.89
CA GLY A 332 -5.66 -21.38 -0.52
C GLY A 332 -6.53 -20.68 0.53
N ASP A 333 -6.56 -19.35 0.54
CA ASP A 333 -7.28 -18.55 1.54
C ASP A 333 -8.66 -18.10 1.03
N ALA A 334 -9.71 -18.60 1.69
CA ALA A 334 -11.09 -18.35 1.28
C ALA A 334 -11.54 -16.90 1.58
N ASP A 335 -11.03 -16.27 2.64
CA ASP A 335 -11.39 -14.90 2.99
C ASP A 335 -10.80 -13.90 1.99
N MET A 336 -9.57 -14.13 1.52
CA MET A 336 -8.99 -13.32 0.44
C MET A 336 -9.78 -13.46 -0.87
N GLN A 337 -10.19 -14.67 -1.23
CA GLN A 337 -11.03 -14.89 -2.42
C GLN A 337 -12.41 -14.21 -2.27
N ALA A 338 -13.03 -14.31 -1.09
CA ALA A 338 -14.30 -13.64 -0.79
C ALA A 338 -14.17 -12.11 -0.88
N LEU A 339 -13.10 -11.56 -0.30
CA LEU A 339 -12.79 -10.13 -0.39
C LEU A 339 -12.61 -9.70 -1.84
N ALA A 340 -11.88 -10.47 -2.65
CA ALA A 340 -11.66 -10.18 -4.06
C ALA A 340 -12.97 -10.13 -4.86
N ARG A 341 -13.86 -11.12 -4.68
CA ARG A 341 -15.17 -11.14 -5.33
C ARG A 341 -16.02 -9.94 -4.90
N TRP A 342 -16.06 -9.65 -3.60
CA TRP A 342 -16.77 -8.47 -3.08
C TRP A 342 -16.22 -7.16 -3.69
N LEU A 343 -14.89 -6.99 -3.72
CA LEU A 343 -14.23 -5.82 -4.34
C LEU A 343 -14.57 -5.71 -5.83
N ALA A 344 -14.49 -6.80 -6.58
CA ALA A 344 -14.76 -6.81 -8.01
C ALA A 344 -16.19 -6.32 -8.33
N HIS A 345 -17.19 -6.80 -7.58
CA HIS A 345 -18.58 -6.34 -7.75
C HIS A 345 -18.78 -4.89 -7.31
N ARG A 346 -18.19 -4.47 -6.19
CA ARG A 346 -18.25 -3.08 -5.70
C ARG A 346 -17.64 -2.10 -6.70
N GLN A 347 -16.51 -2.48 -7.31
CA GLN A 347 -15.79 -1.69 -8.30
C GLN A 347 -16.42 -1.76 -9.70
N GLY A 348 -17.47 -2.56 -9.88
CA GLY A 348 -18.16 -2.69 -11.17
C GLY A 348 -17.32 -3.39 -12.24
N LEU A 349 -16.31 -4.19 -11.85
CA LEU A 349 -15.61 -5.07 -12.78
C LEU A 349 -16.65 -5.99 -13.42
N GLY A 350 -16.68 -6.09 -14.75
CA GLY A 350 -17.77 -6.83 -15.43
C GLY A 350 -18.82 -5.96 -16.12
N GLN A 351 -18.91 -4.65 -15.80
CA GLN A 351 -19.97 -3.78 -16.32
C GLN A 351 -19.53 -2.93 -17.52
N PRO A 352 -20.35 -2.86 -18.60
CA PRO A 352 -20.07 -2.03 -19.77
C PRO A 352 -19.75 -0.57 -19.39
N GLY A 353 -18.60 -0.04 -19.85
CA GLY A 353 -18.15 1.33 -19.56
C GLY A 353 -17.46 1.56 -18.21
N LEU A 354 -17.44 0.57 -17.30
CA LEU A 354 -16.73 0.62 -16.00
C LEU A 354 -15.49 -0.30 -15.95
N HIS A 355 -15.30 -1.15 -16.96
CA HIS A 355 -14.21 -2.14 -17.04
C HIS A 355 -12.77 -1.59 -17.06
N ALA A 356 -12.55 -0.28 -17.17
CA ALA A 356 -11.27 0.20 -17.70
C ALA A 356 -10.85 1.58 -17.18
N GLN A 357 -11.04 1.89 -15.89
CA GLN A 357 -10.48 3.13 -15.32
C GLN A 357 -9.39 2.93 -14.27
N GLY A 358 -9.03 1.70 -13.88
CA GLY A 358 -7.93 1.52 -12.92
C GLY A 358 -7.28 0.13 -12.76
N GLN A 359 -7.99 -0.98 -13.03
CA GLN A 359 -7.45 -2.32 -12.73
C GLN A 359 -7.22 -3.22 -13.95
N VAL A 360 -7.99 -3.02 -15.02
CA VAL A 360 -7.82 -3.78 -16.29
C VAL A 360 -7.35 -2.86 -17.44
N SER A 361 -7.42 -1.54 -17.25
CA SER A 361 -6.81 -0.52 -18.10
C SER A 361 -5.44 -0.12 -17.59
N SER A 362 -4.52 0.24 -18.48
CA SER A 362 -3.16 0.69 -18.14
C SER A 362 -3.06 1.85 -17.15
N ARG A 363 -4.12 2.65 -16.99
CA ARG A 363 -4.14 3.81 -16.09
C ARG A 363 -4.02 3.38 -14.63
N GLY A 364 -2.78 3.37 -14.12
CA GLY A 364 -2.47 3.14 -12.70
C GLY A 364 -2.09 1.71 -12.30
N SER A 365 -2.22 0.73 -13.21
CA SER A 365 -1.77 -0.66 -13.00
C SER A 365 -0.71 -1.08 -14.03
N SER A 366 0.14 -2.05 -13.68
CA SER A 366 1.18 -2.54 -14.60
C SER A 366 0.58 -3.45 -15.67
N LEU A 367 1.24 -3.57 -16.83
CA LEU A 367 0.78 -4.46 -17.90
C LEU A 367 0.70 -5.93 -17.42
N GLY A 368 1.63 -6.36 -16.56
CA GLY A 368 1.61 -7.71 -15.97
C GLY A 368 0.39 -7.96 -15.08
N ARG A 369 0.02 -6.98 -14.23
CA ARG A 369 -1.22 -7.04 -13.43
C ARG A 369 -2.46 -7.04 -14.32
N SER A 370 -2.45 -6.27 -15.39
CA SER A 370 -3.54 -6.23 -16.37
C SER A 370 -3.74 -7.59 -17.04
N LEU A 371 -2.65 -8.29 -17.42
CA LEU A 371 -2.75 -9.65 -17.98
C LEU A 371 -3.32 -10.65 -16.98
N MET A 372 -2.83 -10.64 -15.73
CA MET A 372 -3.38 -11.47 -14.66
C MET A 372 -4.88 -11.20 -14.45
N ALA A 373 -5.25 -9.93 -14.44
CA ALA A 373 -6.64 -9.49 -14.32
C ALA A 373 -7.53 -10.01 -15.47
N ILE A 374 -7.12 -9.82 -16.72
CA ILE A 374 -7.89 -10.22 -17.90
C ILE A 374 -8.23 -11.71 -17.86
N PHE A 375 -7.26 -12.56 -17.52
CA PHE A 375 -7.44 -14.02 -17.54
C PHE A 375 -8.01 -14.62 -16.25
N ALA A 376 -8.14 -13.83 -15.17
CA ALA A 376 -8.79 -14.23 -13.93
C ALA A 376 -10.24 -13.72 -13.79
N LEU A 377 -10.67 -12.80 -14.66
CA LEU A 377 -11.91 -12.03 -14.46
C LEU A 377 -13.16 -12.91 -14.34
N ASP A 378 -13.33 -13.89 -15.22
CA ASP A 378 -14.54 -14.75 -15.24
C ASP A 378 -14.70 -15.57 -13.97
N GLU A 379 -13.59 -16.05 -13.40
CA GLU A 379 -13.59 -16.81 -12.15
C GLU A 379 -14.09 -15.96 -10.97
N VAL A 380 -13.75 -14.67 -10.97
CA VAL A 380 -14.09 -13.75 -9.88
C VAL A 380 -15.53 -13.24 -9.99
N LEU A 381 -16.04 -13.03 -11.20
CA LEU A 381 -17.38 -12.49 -11.42
C LEU A 381 -18.53 -13.49 -11.30
N ASP A 382 -18.24 -14.79 -11.29
CA ASP A 382 -19.27 -15.85 -11.27
C ASP A 382 -20.17 -15.80 -10.02
N ARG A 383 -19.66 -15.29 -8.88
CA ARG A 383 -20.36 -15.36 -7.59
C ARG A 383 -20.14 -14.11 -6.73
N PRO A 384 -21.19 -13.30 -6.47
CA PRO A 384 -21.06 -12.20 -5.52
C PRO A 384 -20.91 -12.75 -4.11
N GLU A 385 -20.00 -12.14 -3.35
CA GLU A 385 -19.76 -12.45 -1.94
C GLU A 385 -19.80 -11.20 -1.07
N GLN A 386 -19.86 -11.42 0.23
CA GLN A 386 -19.72 -10.38 1.24
C GLN A 386 -18.25 -10.28 1.65
N ALA A 387 -17.81 -9.10 2.06
CA ALA A 387 -16.49 -8.96 2.65
C ALA A 387 -16.36 -9.86 3.90
N PRO A 388 -15.19 -10.48 4.16
CA PRO A 388 -15.01 -11.41 5.28
C PRO A 388 -15.31 -10.82 6.66
N LEU A 389 -14.91 -9.56 6.88
CA LEU A 389 -15.13 -8.78 8.10
C LEU A 389 -14.91 -9.62 9.39
N PRO A 390 -13.67 -10.08 9.65
CA PRO A 390 -13.39 -10.94 10.79
C PRO A 390 -13.79 -10.26 12.10
N ARG A 391 -14.30 -11.05 13.05
CA ARG A 391 -14.77 -10.53 14.33
C ARG A 391 -13.64 -10.01 15.22
N ASP A 392 -12.51 -10.71 15.21
CA ASP A 392 -11.40 -10.53 16.13
C ASP A 392 -10.08 -10.75 15.36
N VAL A 393 -9.16 -9.78 15.41
CA VAL A 393 -7.82 -9.88 14.81
C VAL A 393 -6.79 -9.42 15.83
N TRP A 394 -5.72 -10.20 15.99
CA TRP A 394 -4.56 -9.83 16.79
C TRP A 394 -3.28 -10.07 15.98
N LEU A 395 -2.51 -8.99 15.79
CA LEU A 395 -1.23 -8.97 15.09
C LEU A 395 -0.14 -8.71 16.15
N PRO A 396 0.47 -9.77 16.73
CA PRO A 396 1.36 -9.65 17.89
C PRO A 396 2.70 -8.96 17.62
N ASP A 397 3.22 -8.96 16.40
CA ASP A 397 4.53 -8.39 16.10
C ASP A 397 4.45 -6.87 15.91
N ILE A 398 3.37 -6.39 15.28
CA ILE A 398 3.09 -4.94 15.18
C ILE A 398 2.16 -4.43 16.30
N GLU A 399 1.77 -5.32 17.21
CA GLU A 399 0.86 -5.10 18.34
C GLU A 399 -0.44 -4.35 17.98
N VAL A 400 -1.08 -4.76 16.89
CA VAL A 400 -2.36 -4.20 16.44
C VAL A 400 -3.50 -5.17 16.73
N MET A 401 -4.52 -4.69 17.42
CA MET A 401 -5.77 -5.42 17.63
C MET A 401 -6.91 -4.75 16.87
N THR A 402 -7.77 -5.57 16.26
CA THR A 402 -9.10 -5.15 15.79
C THR A 402 -10.18 -6.06 16.37
N ALA A 403 -11.37 -5.49 16.60
CA ALA A 403 -12.53 -6.27 17.00
C ALA A 403 -13.83 -5.58 16.55
N ARG A 404 -14.87 -6.37 16.26
CA ARG A 404 -16.23 -5.86 15.96
C ARG A 404 -17.32 -6.64 16.67
N ASP A 405 -18.49 -6.04 16.81
CA ASP A 405 -19.64 -6.68 17.47
C ASP A 405 -20.01 -8.03 16.84
N VAL A 406 -20.10 -8.08 15.51
CA VAL A 406 -20.62 -9.24 14.77
C VAL A 406 -19.66 -9.65 13.65
N SER A 407 -19.32 -10.94 13.60
CA SER A 407 -18.51 -11.51 12.51
C SER A 407 -19.23 -11.39 11.17
N GLY A 408 -18.52 -10.98 10.11
CA GLY A 408 -19.11 -10.89 8.76
C GLY A 408 -20.08 -9.72 8.59
N SER A 409 -20.21 -8.80 9.56
CA SER A 409 -21.11 -7.65 9.48
C SER A 409 -20.39 -6.34 9.78
N GLN A 410 -20.95 -5.25 9.25
CA GLN A 410 -20.59 -3.88 9.59
C GLN A 410 -21.42 -3.36 10.76
N ASP A 411 -22.50 -4.05 11.14
CA ASP A 411 -23.44 -3.63 12.19
C ASP A 411 -22.76 -3.53 13.55
N GLY A 412 -23.03 -2.43 14.26
CA GLY A 412 -22.50 -2.18 15.58
C GLY A 412 -21.06 -1.66 15.57
N PHE A 413 -20.37 -1.81 16.70
CA PHE A 413 -19.05 -1.24 16.89
C PHE A 413 -17.97 -2.06 16.19
N TYR A 414 -17.01 -1.33 15.61
CA TYR A 414 -15.68 -1.82 15.27
C TYR A 414 -14.64 -0.94 16.00
N VAL A 415 -13.63 -1.57 16.58
CA VAL A 415 -12.51 -0.90 17.24
C VAL A 415 -11.20 -1.41 16.70
N ALA A 416 -10.19 -0.54 16.69
CA ALA A 416 -8.81 -0.96 16.54
C ALA A 416 -7.89 -0.12 17.41
N ILE A 417 -6.85 -0.74 17.97
CA ILE A 417 -5.89 -0.12 18.87
C ILE A 417 -4.48 -0.60 18.55
N LYS A 418 -3.51 0.31 18.64
CA LYS A 418 -2.11 0.09 18.30
C LYS A 418 -1.20 0.16 19.53
N GLY A 419 -0.33 -0.84 19.68
CA GLY A 419 0.86 -0.83 20.53
C GLY A 419 2.11 -0.49 19.70
N GLY A 420 3.13 -1.34 19.77
CA GLY A 420 4.32 -1.28 18.92
C GLY A 420 5.33 -0.25 19.40
N HIS A 421 6.04 0.39 18.47
CA HIS A 421 7.03 1.43 18.78
C HIS A 421 7.10 2.54 17.72
N ASN A 422 7.60 3.72 18.10
CA ASN A 422 7.68 4.89 17.25
C ASN A 422 8.91 4.89 16.31
N GLU A 423 9.30 3.72 15.80
CA GLU A 423 10.31 3.56 14.72
C GLU A 423 9.86 2.52 13.67
N GLU A 424 8.56 2.21 13.62
CA GLU A 424 8.00 1.45 12.51
C GLU A 424 8.15 2.22 11.18
N SER A 425 8.10 1.53 10.04
CA SER A 425 8.23 2.21 8.75
C SER A 425 7.05 3.17 8.56
N HIS A 426 7.34 4.42 8.21
CA HIS A 426 6.31 5.45 7.99
C HIS A 426 5.42 5.73 9.23
N ASN A 427 5.94 5.51 10.44
CA ASN A 427 5.19 5.66 11.69
C ASN A 427 4.78 7.10 12.05
N HIS A 428 3.84 7.20 12.98
CA HIS A 428 3.51 8.40 13.75
C HIS A 428 3.98 8.20 15.21
N ASN A 429 3.79 9.20 16.07
CA ASN A 429 3.99 9.05 17.52
C ASN A 429 2.65 8.70 18.20
N ASP A 430 2.20 7.45 18.03
CA ASP A 430 0.81 7.05 18.23
C ASP A 430 0.62 5.80 19.11
N ILE A 431 1.56 5.50 20.01
CA ILE A 431 1.48 4.32 20.89
C ILE A 431 0.26 4.41 21.83
N GLY A 432 -0.66 3.46 21.72
CA GLY A 432 -1.93 3.42 22.44
C GLY A 432 -3.08 4.15 21.75
N ASN A 433 -2.87 4.67 20.54
CA ASN A 433 -3.91 5.25 19.70
C ASN A 433 -4.96 4.20 19.32
N PHE A 434 -6.20 4.64 19.16
CA PHE A 434 -7.30 3.78 18.74
C PHE A 434 -8.33 4.53 17.90
N VAL A 435 -9.08 3.76 17.11
CA VAL A 435 -10.18 4.24 16.28
C VAL A 435 -11.47 3.48 16.60
N VAL A 436 -12.61 4.13 16.39
CA VAL A 436 -13.94 3.55 16.61
C VAL A 436 -14.82 3.85 15.40
N TYR A 437 -15.45 2.82 14.87
CA TYR A 437 -16.46 2.89 13.83
C TYR A 437 -17.76 2.30 14.35
N LEU A 438 -18.90 2.80 13.86
CA LEU A 438 -20.24 2.34 14.21
C LEU A 438 -21.07 2.15 12.94
N ASP A 439 -21.60 0.95 12.75
CA ASP A 439 -22.32 0.53 11.54
C ASP A 439 -21.49 0.80 10.26
N GLY A 440 -20.20 0.45 10.32
CA GLY A 440 -19.22 0.68 9.25
C GLY A 440 -18.81 2.14 9.02
N ARG A 441 -19.34 3.11 9.78
CA ARG A 441 -19.09 4.54 9.59
C ARG A 441 -18.12 5.10 10.64
N PRO A 442 -17.25 6.07 10.29
CA PRO A 442 -16.25 6.60 11.20
C PRO A 442 -16.88 7.41 12.35
N LEU A 443 -16.49 7.12 13.60
CA LEU A 443 -16.88 7.87 14.80
C LEU A 443 -15.67 8.59 15.42
N LEU A 444 -14.65 7.83 15.82
CA LEU A 444 -13.36 8.32 16.30
C LEU A 444 -12.27 7.84 15.35
N VAL A 445 -11.46 8.76 14.83
CA VAL A 445 -10.62 8.49 13.66
C VAL A 445 -9.16 8.86 13.90
N ASP A 446 -8.30 8.21 13.13
CA ASP A 446 -6.95 8.69 12.88
C ASP A 446 -6.95 9.57 11.62
N ALA A 447 -6.27 10.70 11.64
CA ALA A 447 -6.22 11.62 10.50
C ALA A 447 -5.53 11.01 9.27
N GLY A 448 -4.63 10.04 9.46
CA GLY A 448 -3.73 9.54 8.43
C GLY A 448 -2.59 10.53 8.18
N VAL A 449 -2.22 10.74 6.91
CA VAL A 449 -1.08 11.59 6.54
C VAL A 449 -1.43 12.60 5.46
N GLU A 450 -0.87 13.80 5.57
CA GLU A 450 -0.92 14.84 4.54
C GLU A 450 -0.12 14.44 3.28
N ASN A 451 -0.17 15.25 2.21
CA ASN A 451 0.76 15.05 1.11
C ASN A 451 2.21 15.12 1.59
N TYR A 452 3.04 14.26 1.00
CA TYR A 452 4.45 14.22 1.32
C TYR A 452 5.17 15.49 0.88
N THR A 453 5.91 16.07 1.81
CA THR A 453 6.80 17.22 1.56
C THR A 453 8.22 16.85 1.98
N ALA A 454 9.19 17.74 1.75
CA ALA A 454 10.56 17.54 2.24
C ALA A 454 10.61 17.30 3.76
N LYS A 455 9.66 17.88 4.50
CA LYS A 455 9.51 17.74 5.95
C LYS A 455 9.27 16.28 6.35
N THR A 456 8.40 15.58 5.63
CA THR A 456 8.01 14.17 5.86
C THR A 456 9.19 13.20 5.94
N PHE A 457 10.25 13.45 5.16
CA PHE A 457 11.42 12.57 5.04
C PHE A 457 12.66 13.13 5.75
N SER A 458 12.45 14.05 6.70
CA SER A 458 13.52 14.73 7.45
C SER A 458 13.32 14.58 8.95
N ALA A 459 14.28 15.06 9.74
CA ALA A 459 14.13 15.16 11.19
C ALA A 459 12.93 16.04 11.63
N GLN A 460 12.38 16.86 10.74
CA GLN A 460 11.20 17.69 11.00
C GLN A 460 9.86 16.94 10.80
N ARG A 461 9.88 15.62 10.54
CA ARG A 461 8.66 14.80 10.36
C ARG A 461 7.65 15.02 11.49
N TYR A 462 8.11 15.00 12.73
CA TYR A 462 7.25 15.11 13.92
C TYR A 462 6.86 16.54 14.28
N ASP A 463 7.21 17.52 13.46
CA ASP A 463 6.62 18.86 13.50
C ASP A 463 5.33 18.93 12.63
N ILE A 464 4.98 17.86 11.90
CA ILE A 464 3.72 17.72 11.15
C ILE A 464 2.65 17.26 12.13
N TRP A 465 1.54 17.99 12.19
CA TRP A 465 0.51 17.79 13.22
C TRP A 465 -0.07 16.36 13.21
N THR A 466 -0.23 15.75 12.04
CA THR A 466 -0.75 14.37 11.93
C THR A 466 0.21 13.31 12.47
N MET A 467 1.48 13.64 12.74
CA MET A 467 2.49 12.72 13.28
C MET A 467 2.64 12.85 14.80
N GLN A 468 1.91 13.78 15.42
CA GLN A 468 2.06 14.18 16.82
C GLN A 468 1.01 13.50 17.70
N SER A 469 1.45 12.95 18.84
CA SER A 469 0.61 12.23 19.81
C SER A 469 -0.64 13.00 20.24
N ASP A 470 -0.58 14.34 20.28
CA ASP A 470 -1.70 15.16 20.74
C ASP A 470 -2.86 15.25 19.74
N TYR A 471 -2.72 14.69 18.54
CA TYR A 471 -3.80 14.49 17.55
C TYR A 471 -4.26 13.04 17.45
N HIS A 472 -3.70 12.12 18.23
CA HIS A 472 -4.11 10.72 18.30
C HIS A 472 -4.99 10.44 19.53
N THR A 473 -5.86 9.43 19.42
CA THR A 473 -7.00 9.27 20.33
C THR A 473 -6.59 8.98 21.78
N LEU A 474 -6.93 9.94 22.62
CA LEU A 474 -6.73 10.04 24.06
C LEU A 474 -5.28 9.91 24.52
N LEU A 475 -4.27 10.18 23.69
CA LEU A 475 -2.89 10.13 24.17
C LEU A 475 -2.57 11.35 25.06
N PRO A 476 -1.84 11.16 26.19
CA PRO A 476 -1.56 12.24 27.13
C PRO A 476 -0.49 13.22 26.66
N THR A 477 -0.85 14.51 26.66
CA THR A 477 0.09 15.62 26.60
C THR A 477 0.39 16.10 28.03
N ILE A 478 1.63 15.95 28.47
CA ILE A 478 2.06 16.13 29.87
C ILE A 478 2.87 17.43 29.99
N ASP A 479 2.26 18.51 30.52
CA ASP A 479 2.88 19.85 30.52
C ASP A 479 3.45 20.24 29.14
N GLY A 480 2.70 19.93 28.06
CA GLY A 480 3.11 20.17 26.68
C GLY A 480 4.05 19.11 26.08
N ARG A 481 4.47 18.10 26.84
CA ARG A 481 5.30 17.00 26.35
C ARG A 481 4.47 15.89 25.72
N GLN A 482 4.94 15.45 24.58
CA GLN A 482 4.32 14.46 23.70
C GLN A 482 5.20 13.22 23.58
N GLN A 483 4.66 12.14 23.01
CA GLN A 483 5.47 10.97 22.67
C GLN A 483 6.61 11.35 21.72
N GLN A 484 7.70 10.61 21.80
CA GLN A 484 8.92 10.84 21.02
C GLN A 484 9.16 9.71 20.02
N PRO A 485 9.88 9.98 18.92
CA PRO A 485 10.22 8.96 17.93
C PRO A 485 11.42 8.11 18.35
N GLY A 486 11.40 6.84 17.95
CA GLY A 486 12.49 5.87 18.15
C GLY A 486 12.00 4.50 18.63
N GLU A 487 12.80 3.46 18.40
CA GLU A 487 12.49 2.07 18.75
C GLU A 487 12.33 1.89 20.27
N ARG A 488 13.05 2.68 21.06
CA ARG A 488 12.91 2.68 22.53
C ARG A 488 11.56 3.23 23.00
N HIS A 489 10.86 3.98 22.16
CA HIS A 489 9.61 4.64 22.48
C HIS A 489 8.45 3.77 22.03
N GLY A 490 8.06 2.82 22.88
CA GLY A 490 7.07 1.82 22.53
C GLY A 490 6.21 1.36 23.72
N ALA A 491 5.23 0.54 23.40
CA ALA A 491 4.40 -0.13 24.38
C ALA A 491 5.18 -1.27 25.07
N SER A 492 4.70 -1.66 26.25
CA SER A 492 5.15 -2.86 26.92
C SER A 492 3.97 -3.54 27.63
N GLN A 493 4.19 -4.76 28.11
CA GLN A 493 3.17 -5.54 28.83
C GLN A 493 1.85 -5.69 28.06
N VAL A 494 1.92 -5.78 26.73
CA VAL A 494 0.75 -5.84 25.86
C VAL A 494 0.03 -7.18 26.02
N LYS A 495 -1.27 -7.12 26.30
CA LYS A 495 -2.12 -8.29 26.56
C LYS A 495 -3.44 -8.14 25.84
N TYR A 496 -3.63 -9.03 24.86
CA TYR A 496 -4.89 -9.21 24.15
C TYR A 496 -5.72 -10.33 24.79
N ALA A 497 -7.03 -10.12 24.90
CA ALA A 497 -8.00 -11.14 25.25
C ALA A 497 -9.34 -10.87 24.56
N ALA A 498 -10.01 -11.92 24.07
CA ALA A 498 -11.36 -11.81 23.53
C ALA A 498 -12.20 -13.04 23.86
N ASP A 499 -13.49 -12.82 24.06
CA ASP A 499 -14.53 -13.83 24.24
C ASP A 499 -15.82 -13.42 23.51
N GLN A 500 -16.93 -14.06 23.86
CA GLN A 500 -18.23 -13.79 23.24
C GLN A 500 -18.81 -12.42 23.59
N ASN A 501 -18.45 -11.85 24.73
CA ASN A 501 -19.01 -10.61 25.24
C ASN A 501 -18.05 -9.43 25.09
N THR A 502 -16.75 -9.69 25.06
CA THR A 502 -15.73 -8.65 25.07
C THR A 502 -14.55 -8.93 24.14
N ALA A 503 -13.91 -7.86 23.68
CA ALA A 503 -12.55 -7.88 23.13
C ALA A 503 -11.75 -6.76 23.78
N ARG A 504 -10.53 -7.06 24.25
CA ARG A 504 -9.74 -6.17 25.11
C ARG A 504 -8.27 -6.16 24.74
N LEU A 505 -7.67 -4.97 24.67
CA LEU A 505 -6.22 -4.78 24.67
C LEU A 505 -5.83 -3.98 25.92
N ALA A 506 -4.87 -4.49 26.68
CA ALA A 506 -4.22 -3.76 27.77
C ALA A 506 -2.73 -3.58 27.47
N LEU A 507 -2.20 -2.39 27.71
CA LEU A 507 -0.81 -2.03 27.42
C LEU A 507 -0.27 -0.97 28.40
N GLU A 508 1.03 -0.98 28.63
CA GLU A 508 1.79 0.06 29.33
C GLU A 508 2.48 0.95 28.30
N ILE A 509 2.18 2.24 28.28
CA ILE A 509 2.62 3.17 27.22
C ILE A 509 3.62 4.23 27.70
N ALA A 510 3.98 4.29 28.99
CA ALA A 510 4.88 5.34 29.49
C ALA A 510 6.24 5.38 28.78
N GLY A 511 6.70 4.24 28.26
CA GLY A 511 7.93 4.14 27.47
C GLY A 511 7.95 5.00 26.21
N ALA A 512 6.79 5.45 25.71
CA ALA A 512 6.71 6.30 24.53
C ALA A 512 7.10 7.78 24.78
N TRP A 513 7.28 8.20 26.04
CA TRP A 513 7.77 9.52 26.42
C TRP A 513 9.23 9.45 26.90
N ASP A 514 9.97 10.55 26.77
CA ASP A 514 11.28 10.69 27.43
C ASP A 514 11.10 10.90 28.95
N GLU A 515 12.16 10.63 29.72
CA GLU A 515 12.16 10.68 31.20
C GLU A 515 11.73 12.05 31.77
N ASP A 516 11.95 13.14 31.03
CA ASP A 516 11.63 14.50 31.45
C ASP A 516 10.12 14.79 31.45
N ALA A 517 9.29 13.91 30.88
CA ALA A 517 7.84 13.91 31.06
C ALA A 517 7.42 13.54 32.49
N GLY A 518 8.33 12.99 33.30
CA GLY A 518 8.06 12.65 34.70
C GLY A 518 7.03 11.53 34.87
N LEU A 519 6.76 10.77 33.81
CA LEU A 519 5.82 9.65 33.78
C LEU A 519 6.53 8.34 34.15
N ASP A 520 6.01 7.63 35.15
CA ASP A 520 6.57 6.35 35.60
C ASP A 520 5.81 5.15 35.01
N SER A 521 4.49 5.27 34.91
CA SER A 521 3.62 4.27 34.29
C SER A 521 2.36 4.91 33.76
N TRP A 522 1.86 4.41 32.63
CA TRP A 522 0.56 4.69 32.07
C TRP A 522 -0.01 3.39 31.48
N HIS A 523 -0.91 2.77 32.24
CA HIS A 523 -1.62 1.58 31.82
C HIS A 523 -2.94 1.97 31.14
N ARG A 524 -3.05 1.65 29.85
CA ARG A 524 -4.28 1.75 29.08
C ARG A 524 -4.96 0.40 28.95
N THR A 525 -6.28 0.39 29.04
CA THR A 525 -7.12 -0.73 28.62
C THR A 525 -8.23 -0.20 27.73
N LEU A 526 -8.35 -0.75 26.52
CA LEU A 526 -9.52 -0.57 25.67
C LEU A 526 -10.31 -1.88 25.66
N THR A 527 -11.61 -1.81 25.94
CA THR A 527 -12.54 -2.94 25.91
C THR A 527 -13.73 -2.63 25.03
N LEU A 528 -13.94 -3.42 23.97
CA LEU A 528 -15.23 -3.48 23.28
C LEU A 528 -16.16 -4.39 24.10
N HIS A 529 -17.25 -3.83 24.61
CA HIS A 529 -18.38 -4.58 25.17
C HIS A 529 -19.41 -4.81 24.06
N ARG A 530 -19.48 -6.03 23.56
CA ARG A 530 -20.18 -6.31 22.31
C ARG A 530 -21.67 -5.97 22.39
N GLY A 531 -22.14 -5.19 21.43
CA GLY A 531 -23.52 -4.72 21.33
C GLY A 531 -23.89 -3.62 22.34
N GLU A 532 -22.94 -3.16 23.16
CA GLU A 532 -23.19 -2.17 24.21
C GLU A 532 -22.39 -0.87 24.01
N CYS A 533 -21.06 -0.94 24.10
CA CYS A 533 -20.19 0.24 24.11
C CYS A 533 -18.72 -0.11 23.91
N VAL A 534 -17.89 0.92 23.76
CA VAL A 534 -16.43 0.82 23.92
C VAL A 534 -16.03 1.54 25.20
N GLU A 535 -15.25 0.91 26.06
CA GLU A 535 -14.73 1.48 27.30
C GLU A 535 -13.22 1.64 27.23
N VAL A 536 -12.71 2.78 27.69
CA VAL A 536 -11.28 3.06 27.80
C VAL A 536 -10.96 3.43 29.24
N GLU A 537 -10.06 2.68 29.88
CA GLU A 537 -9.53 2.97 31.20
C GLU A 537 -8.03 3.31 31.09
N ASP A 538 -7.65 4.47 31.61
CA ASP A 538 -6.26 4.86 31.79
C ASP A 538 -5.94 4.94 33.28
N ARG A 539 -4.75 4.45 33.68
CA ARG A 539 -4.22 4.57 35.04
C ARG A 539 -2.77 4.99 34.98
N TRP A 540 -2.40 6.02 35.71
CA TRP A 540 -1.05 6.56 35.68
C TRP A 540 -0.38 6.64 37.05
N ARG A 541 0.95 6.72 37.00
CA ARG A 541 1.80 7.13 38.10
C ARG A 541 2.85 8.11 37.58
N PHE A 542 2.94 9.27 38.20
CA PHE A 542 3.97 10.27 37.92
C PHE A 542 5.09 10.19 38.97
N ASN A 543 6.32 10.34 38.51
CA ASN A 543 7.49 10.65 39.33
C ASN A 543 7.54 12.15 39.64
N THR A 544 7.15 12.98 38.67
CA THR A 544 6.97 14.43 38.83
C THR A 544 5.56 14.79 38.39
N VAL A 545 4.75 15.28 39.33
CA VAL A 545 3.35 15.62 39.05
C VAL A 545 3.30 16.83 38.11
N PRO A 546 2.66 16.72 36.93
CA PRO A 546 2.58 17.84 35.99
C PRO A 546 1.58 18.90 36.47
N GLY A 547 1.72 20.12 35.95
CA GLY A 547 0.77 21.20 36.20
C GLY A 547 -0.57 20.97 35.48
N SER A 548 -0.50 20.43 34.26
CA SER A 548 -1.63 20.13 33.39
C SER A 548 -1.44 18.83 32.65
N LEU A 549 -2.54 18.10 32.47
CA LEU A 549 -2.62 16.90 31.65
C LEU A 549 -3.76 17.07 30.65
N GLN A 550 -3.45 16.93 29.37
CA GLN A 550 -4.43 16.99 28.29
C GLN A 550 -4.49 15.66 27.56
N LEU A 551 -5.70 15.26 27.14
CA LEU A 551 -5.94 14.15 26.24
C LEU A 551 -6.86 14.65 25.14
N SER A 552 -6.72 14.19 23.90
CA SER A 552 -7.62 14.64 22.84
C SER A 552 -8.10 13.51 21.95
N LEU A 553 -9.21 13.71 21.23
CA LEU A 553 -9.68 12.78 20.20
C LEU A 553 -10.05 13.54 18.94
N LEU A 554 -10.01 12.86 17.81
CA LEU A 554 -10.48 13.38 16.52
C LEU A 554 -11.78 12.70 16.10
N THR A 555 -12.70 13.48 15.57
CA THR A 555 -13.93 12.99 14.96
C THR A 555 -14.29 13.80 13.71
N PRO A 556 -14.82 13.15 12.66
CA PRO A 556 -15.35 13.87 11.50
C PRO A 556 -16.73 14.49 11.74
N GLY A 557 -17.47 14.00 12.75
CA GLY A 557 -18.81 14.47 13.07
C GLY A 557 -18.78 15.79 13.84
N ARG A 558 -19.84 16.59 13.72
CA ARG A 558 -19.92 17.86 14.46
C ARG A 558 -20.15 17.59 15.93
N VAL A 559 -19.41 18.29 16.78
CA VAL A 559 -19.39 18.09 18.24
C VAL A 559 -20.23 19.12 18.96
N GLU A 560 -21.05 18.63 19.90
CA GLU A 560 -21.72 19.43 20.93
C GLU A 560 -21.25 18.95 22.32
N LEU A 561 -20.88 19.89 23.19
CA LEU A 561 -20.36 19.58 24.52
C LEU A 561 -21.42 19.82 25.59
N ASP A 562 -21.65 18.81 26.40
CA ASP A 562 -22.49 18.85 27.59
C ASP A 562 -21.69 18.41 28.82
N ALA A 563 -22.28 18.58 30.01
CA ALA A 563 -21.65 18.18 31.26
C ALA A 563 -21.40 16.66 31.29
N GLY A 564 -20.16 16.25 31.02
CA GLY A 564 -19.71 14.86 31.07
C GLY A 564 -20.02 14.06 29.82
N ILE A 565 -20.49 14.69 28.75
CA ILE A 565 -20.83 14.02 27.48
C ILE A 565 -20.37 14.89 26.30
N VAL A 566 -19.66 14.27 25.37
CA VAL A 566 -19.42 14.79 24.02
C VAL A 566 -20.43 14.13 23.10
N ARG A 567 -21.30 14.91 22.44
CA ARG A 567 -22.24 14.43 21.44
C ARG A 567 -21.67 14.65 20.05
N ILE A 568 -21.60 13.59 19.25
CA ILE A 568 -21.08 13.62 17.88
C ILE A 568 -22.26 13.37 16.94
N SER A 569 -22.51 14.31 16.05
CA SER A 569 -23.58 14.24 15.05
C SER A 569 -23.03 13.84 13.67
N THR A 570 -23.86 13.14 12.90
CA THR A 570 -23.52 12.71 11.55
C THR A 570 -23.11 13.89 10.65
N ARG A 571 -22.01 13.69 9.93
CA ARG A 571 -21.60 14.51 8.80
C ARG A 571 -21.85 13.77 7.49
N ASN A 572 -22.33 14.48 6.48
CA ASN A 572 -22.41 14.00 5.11
C ASN A 572 -21.17 14.45 4.32
N TYR A 573 -20.58 13.53 3.57
CA TYR A 573 -19.49 13.81 2.63
C TYR A 573 -20.05 14.09 1.22
N LYS A 574 -19.16 14.48 0.29
CA LYS A 574 -19.56 14.83 -1.09
C LYS A 574 -19.90 13.61 -1.95
N ASP A 575 -19.48 12.43 -1.54
CA ASP A 575 -19.57 11.14 -2.23
C ASP A 575 -20.57 10.20 -1.53
N ASP A 576 -21.64 10.77 -0.97
CA ASP A 576 -22.74 10.10 -0.28
C ASP A 576 -22.37 9.28 0.98
N ARG A 577 -21.07 9.21 1.34
CA ARG A 577 -20.63 8.67 2.63
C ARG A 577 -21.17 9.52 3.78
N THR A 578 -21.29 8.90 4.95
CA THR A 578 -21.65 9.59 6.19
C THR A 578 -20.76 9.15 7.35
N SER A 579 -20.52 10.05 8.31
CA SER A 579 -19.94 9.67 9.60
C SER A 579 -20.99 9.06 10.52
N ALA A 580 -20.54 8.30 11.51
CA ALA A 580 -21.40 7.85 12.59
C ALA A 580 -21.83 9.04 13.46
N GLU A 581 -22.97 8.87 14.13
CA GLU A 581 -23.34 9.62 15.33
C GLU A 581 -23.00 8.77 16.56
N GLY A 582 -22.80 9.41 17.70
CA GLY A 582 -22.51 8.71 18.95
C GLY A 582 -22.16 9.65 20.08
N THR A 583 -21.78 9.07 21.22
CA THR A 583 -21.43 9.82 22.43
C THR A 583 -20.10 9.38 23.02
N VAL A 584 -19.38 10.30 23.66
CA VAL A 584 -18.23 9.99 24.52
C VAL A 584 -18.50 10.56 25.91
N GLU A 585 -18.73 9.68 26.88
CA GLU A 585 -18.92 10.04 28.28
C GLU A 585 -17.58 10.18 28.99
N PHE A 586 -17.47 11.18 29.86
CA PHE A 586 -16.27 11.48 30.65
C PHE A 586 -16.62 12.06 32.03
N ASN A 587 -15.67 12.04 32.96
CA ASN A 587 -15.89 12.56 34.30
C ASN A 587 -15.80 14.10 34.36
N ALA A 588 -16.93 14.79 34.24
CA ALA A 588 -17.02 16.26 34.34
C ALA A 588 -16.60 16.85 35.70
N GLY A 589 -16.55 16.04 36.76
CA GLY A 589 -16.04 16.47 38.06
C GLY A 589 -14.52 16.57 38.11
N ARG A 590 -13.82 16.04 37.10
CA ARG A 590 -12.36 16.02 37.01
C ARG A 590 -11.82 16.67 35.74
N LEU A 591 -12.53 16.53 34.63
CA LEU A 591 -12.10 17.02 33.32
C LEU A 591 -12.96 18.19 32.87
N THR A 592 -12.32 19.17 32.25
CA THR A 592 -12.99 20.14 31.38
C THR A 592 -12.79 19.72 29.93
N ALA A 593 -13.78 19.97 29.07
CA ALA A 593 -13.71 19.64 27.65
C ALA A 593 -13.83 20.91 26.80
N SER A 594 -13.05 20.98 25.72
CA SER A 594 -13.17 22.00 24.67
C SER A 594 -13.13 21.36 23.30
N VAL A 595 -13.67 22.04 22.29
CA VAL A 595 -13.66 21.60 20.90
C VAL A 595 -12.91 22.61 20.03
N GLU A 596 -12.07 22.09 19.15
CA GLU A 596 -11.30 22.83 18.16
C GLU A 596 -11.65 22.29 16.77
N THR A 597 -11.79 23.17 15.80
CA THR A 597 -11.89 22.76 14.38
C THR A 597 -10.47 22.68 13.82
N VAL A 598 -10.10 21.51 13.30
CA VAL A 598 -8.83 21.27 12.63
C VAL A 598 -9.06 21.37 11.12
N PRO A 599 -8.68 22.47 10.46
CA PRO A 599 -8.86 22.62 9.03
C PRO A 599 -7.95 21.65 8.27
N ILE A 600 -8.50 20.94 7.29
CA ILE A 600 -7.73 20.09 6.39
C ILE A 600 -7.29 20.94 5.21
N THR A 601 -6.03 21.36 5.22
CA THR A 601 -5.45 22.13 4.10
C THR A 601 -4.98 21.21 2.97
N ASP A 602 -4.62 19.97 3.29
CA ASP A 602 -4.32 18.93 2.31
C ASP A 602 -5.59 18.38 1.65
N GLN A 603 -5.94 18.94 0.50
CA GLN A 603 -7.13 18.52 -0.26
C GLN A 603 -6.84 17.38 -1.26
N VAL A 604 -5.62 16.84 -1.28
CA VAL A 604 -5.20 15.80 -2.24
C VAL A 604 -5.28 14.40 -1.63
N ARG A 605 -4.77 14.22 -0.40
CA ARG A 605 -4.71 12.93 0.29
C ARG A 605 -5.72 12.85 1.43
N MET A 606 -5.79 13.87 2.28
CA MET A 606 -6.73 13.89 3.41
C MET A 606 -8.14 14.36 3.03
N GLY A 607 -8.24 15.34 2.12
CA GLY A 607 -9.51 15.88 1.64
C GLY A 607 -10.51 14.82 1.16
N PRO A 608 -10.10 13.84 0.33
CA PRO A 608 -10.96 12.73 -0.05
C PRO A 608 -11.44 11.87 1.13
N CYS A 609 -10.65 11.71 2.19
CA CYS A 609 -11.03 10.91 3.36
C CYS A 609 -12.05 11.64 4.24
N TRP A 610 -11.75 12.91 4.57
CA TRP A 610 -12.34 13.62 5.70
C TRP A 610 -13.00 14.95 5.34
N GLY A 611 -12.94 15.38 4.08
CA GLY A 611 -13.45 16.67 3.63
C GLY A 611 -12.55 17.84 4.01
N THR A 612 -13.15 18.93 4.50
CA THR A 612 -12.44 20.20 4.73
C THR A 612 -11.93 20.38 6.16
N GLU A 613 -12.33 19.53 7.10
CA GLU A 613 -12.05 19.71 8.52
C GLU A 613 -12.28 18.42 9.31
N LEU A 614 -11.64 18.31 10.48
CA LEU A 614 -11.99 17.41 11.57
C LEU A 614 -12.28 18.24 12.83
N TYR A 615 -12.93 17.63 13.81
CA TYR A 615 -13.12 18.22 15.13
C TYR A 615 -12.22 17.51 16.13
N ARG A 616 -11.41 18.29 16.85
CA ARG A 616 -10.57 17.82 17.95
C ARG A 616 -11.24 18.18 19.27
N VAL A 617 -11.52 17.19 20.10
CA VAL A 617 -12.04 17.40 21.45
C VAL A 617 -10.90 17.23 22.43
N VAL A 618 -10.62 18.25 23.24
CA VAL A 618 -9.52 18.26 24.21
C VAL A 618 -10.11 18.18 25.62
N PHE A 619 -9.72 17.15 26.36
CA PHE A 619 -10.02 16.96 27.77
C PHE A 619 -8.83 17.45 28.61
N THR A 620 -9.06 18.37 29.53
CA THR A 620 -8.02 18.93 30.41
C THR A 620 -8.29 18.54 31.87
N LEU A 621 -7.29 17.93 32.50
CA LEU A 621 -7.23 17.69 33.94
C LEU A 621 -6.32 18.73 34.58
N ASP A 622 -6.92 19.72 35.23
CA ASP A 622 -6.18 20.70 36.03
C ASP A 622 -5.70 20.06 37.34
N ARG A 623 -4.40 20.18 37.64
CA ARG A 623 -3.78 19.64 38.87
C ARG A 623 -3.93 18.12 39.00
N PRO A 624 -3.33 17.34 38.08
CA PRO A 624 -3.31 15.89 38.18
C PRO A 624 -2.67 15.43 39.50
N SER A 625 -3.09 14.28 39.99
CA SER A 625 -2.49 13.63 41.16
C SER A 625 -1.31 12.74 40.75
N ARG A 626 -0.44 12.42 41.71
CA ARG A 626 0.68 11.49 41.50
C ARG A 626 0.22 10.15 40.93
N GLU A 627 -0.84 9.59 41.49
CA GLU A 627 -1.51 8.40 40.97
C GLU A 627 -2.95 8.77 40.67
N GLY A 628 -3.48 8.27 39.55
CA GLY A 628 -4.86 8.55 39.17
C GLY A 628 -5.34 7.64 38.05
N SER A 629 -6.62 7.77 37.74
CA SER A 629 -7.25 7.08 36.62
C SER A 629 -8.23 7.96 35.88
N LEU A 630 -8.51 7.65 34.62
CA LEU A 630 -9.61 8.21 33.84
C LEU A 630 -10.34 7.06 33.16
N ALA A 631 -11.63 7.23 32.94
CA ALA A 631 -12.46 6.30 32.19
C ALA A 631 -13.31 7.08 31.19
N TYR A 632 -13.43 6.53 29.99
CA TYR A 632 -14.27 7.04 28.92
C TYR A 632 -15.17 5.93 28.42
N ARG A 633 -16.44 6.24 28.16
CA ARG A 633 -17.41 5.30 27.57
C ARG A 633 -17.90 5.89 26.25
N ILE A 634 -17.65 5.16 25.15
CA ILE A 634 -18.16 5.50 23.82
C ILE A 634 -19.44 4.72 23.57
N GLY A 635 -20.54 5.44 23.33
CA GLY A 635 -21.88 4.92 23.14
C GLY A 635 -22.50 5.32 21.82
N ARG A 636 -23.67 4.73 21.54
CA ARG A 636 -24.53 5.09 20.41
C ARG A 636 -25.35 6.34 20.73
#